data_AF-A0A5C8V959-F1
#
_entry.id   AF-A0A5C8V959-F1
#
_cell.length_a   1.000
_cell.length_b   1.000
_cell.length_c   1.000
_cell.angle_alpha   90.00
_cell.angle_beta   90.00
_cell.angle_gamma   90.00
#
_symmetry.space_group_name_H-M   'P 1'
#
loop_
_entity.id
_entity.type
_entity.pdbx_description
1 polymer ?
#
loop_
_entity_poly.entity_id
_entity_poly.type
_entity_poly.pdbx_seq_one_letter_code
_entity_poly.pdbx_strand_id
1 'polypeptide(L)'
;MKLKVPYYLTVLTAAILTACSGEPSEQNFAPYTENASIEQKTASVGLSKSLLPSRRFESFKQHENDRSFHADIAFYETVLSYGSSTDPNPIFLLANAYIATNQQKYGIAYFESSLGNFNLQMTDEVKSNYLSAYALLRASYADNIFLISRIVWVRDTFKILEDARNLSPNNPLAHWASGIIYAQVPSLFNKKEKAFQELRWLIDHPELEPTPGFYREVYHYLAKLYTEEGDAELAKKYLALSGYTDYEPKMLFSGWFSTTKEKGLLFAPTPWVEEVISNRVFAVRGFGFSDLHFVVSENGEELISIDAGTQPYSYKEGYEFLLEKYPGLPPLTTGLITHAHWDHIGGHTYLKSLNPGILLYGRENFHGTIDRVLKNHSYTQFRGASFKDDWVSKYKPDVVVDSTSEFSIGESHVELIPVNGGETEDALLIHFPDLELVFMGDALMPFYGEPWTEEGFIDEALDVMDATLELSPKYILHGHIGITVMYKNTQQLRAYRDAYKWLVQETRKHLRNGYSAKDIIRLNLIPPGLQNHPEIFIGYLSPRNHIIARTADHMVGIWQEEVTGKDPEGLDVITSVERGRLLQLYLGLSGNQVAKALRKMIDNGDNELALQMAIAAEGRYPANQKIKRLKEVAADRLRSSVQFFDPFKFVTYTEIIEKEHHPISRK
;
A
#
# COMPACT_ATOMS: atom_id res chain seq x y z
N MET A 1 -16.18 -28.47 -5.83
CA MET A 1 -15.36 -28.82 -7.02
C MET A 1 -15.58 -30.29 -7.36
N LYS A 2 -16.22 -30.62 -8.50
CA LYS A 2 -16.48 -32.02 -8.91
C LYS A 2 -15.26 -32.57 -9.66
N LEU A 3 -14.51 -33.46 -9.01
CA LEU A 3 -13.44 -34.25 -9.64
C LEU A 3 -14.07 -35.29 -10.58
N LYS A 4 -13.65 -35.27 -11.86
CA LYS A 4 -13.84 -36.41 -12.76
C LYS A 4 -12.61 -37.31 -12.64
N VAL A 5 -12.79 -38.51 -12.11
CA VAL A 5 -11.88 -39.66 -12.20
C VAL A 5 -12.33 -40.48 -13.41
N PRO A 6 -11.41 -40.94 -14.29
CA PRO A 6 -11.05 -42.36 -14.17
C PRO A 6 -9.58 -42.71 -14.55
N TYR A 7 -9.14 -43.87 -14.05
CA TYR A 7 -7.98 -44.67 -14.47
C TYR A 7 -6.55 -44.22 -14.13
N TYR A 8 -6.16 -44.21 -12.83
CA TYR A 8 -4.73 -44.38 -12.43
C TYR A 8 -4.56 -45.09 -11.08
N LEU A 9 -5.39 -46.09 -10.76
CA LEU A 9 -5.37 -46.74 -9.43
C LEU A 9 -4.32 -47.86 -9.26
N THR A 10 -3.58 -48.23 -10.30
CA THR A 10 -2.62 -49.35 -10.24
C THR A 10 -1.15 -48.94 -10.24
N VAL A 11 -0.82 -47.67 -10.54
CA VAL A 11 0.57 -47.17 -10.48
C VAL A 11 0.88 -46.46 -9.15
N LEU A 12 -0.16 -46.01 -8.43
CA LEU A 12 0.01 -45.26 -7.18
C LEU A 12 0.48 -46.10 -5.99
N THR A 13 0.14 -47.39 -5.95
CA THR A 13 0.47 -48.29 -4.82
C THR A 13 1.95 -48.64 -4.73
N ALA A 14 2.70 -48.62 -5.84
CA ALA A 14 4.15 -48.84 -5.83
C ALA A 14 4.96 -47.57 -5.47
N ALA A 15 4.45 -46.38 -5.82
CA ALA A 15 5.09 -45.11 -5.49
C ALA A 15 4.90 -44.68 -4.03
N ILE A 16 3.78 -45.10 -3.39
CA ILE A 16 3.51 -44.81 -1.97
C ILE A 16 4.49 -45.55 -1.03
N LEU A 17 5.00 -46.71 -1.43
CA LEU A 17 5.97 -47.47 -0.61
C LEU A 17 7.40 -46.95 -0.72
N THR A 18 7.76 -46.24 -1.81
CA THR A 18 9.08 -45.60 -1.98
C THR A 18 9.12 -44.16 -1.45
N ALA A 19 7.98 -43.48 -1.33
CA ALA A 19 7.88 -42.15 -0.72
C ALA A 19 7.84 -42.18 0.83
N CYS A 20 7.76 -43.36 1.45
CA CYS A 20 7.74 -43.54 2.90
C CYS A 20 9.13 -43.83 3.52
N SER A 21 10.20 -43.86 2.72
CA SER A 21 11.56 -44.15 3.22
C SER A 21 12.60 -43.09 2.85
N GLY A 22 12.19 -41.92 2.37
CA GLY A 22 13.10 -40.78 2.23
C GLY A 22 13.31 -40.15 3.60
N GLU A 23 14.52 -40.26 4.15
CA GLU A 23 14.94 -39.44 5.29
C GLU A 23 14.69 -37.95 4.98
N PRO A 24 14.24 -37.15 5.97
CA PRO A 24 14.01 -35.73 5.78
C PRO A 24 15.31 -35.06 5.35
N SER A 25 15.29 -34.28 4.27
CA SER A 25 16.42 -33.40 3.98
C SER A 25 16.53 -32.39 5.12
N GLU A 26 17.61 -32.44 5.89
CA GLU A 26 18.08 -31.26 6.60
C GLU A 26 18.27 -30.16 5.56
N GLN A 27 17.57 -29.03 5.73
CA GLN A 27 17.81 -27.86 4.90
C GLN A 27 19.14 -27.25 5.35
N ASN A 28 20.22 -27.83 4.85
CA ASN A 28 21.56 -27.31 4.99
C ASN A 28 21.72 -26.14 4.02
N PHE A 29 21.28 -24.95 4.45
CA PHE A 29 21.76 -23.71 3.86
C PHE A 29 23.26 -23.65 4.15
N ALA A 30 24.09 -23.81 3.12
CA ALA A 30 25.55 -23.79 3.30
C ALA A 30 25.96 -22.50 4.03
N PRO A 31 26.56 -22.57 5.23
CA PRO A 31 26.98 -21.38 5.95
C PRO A 31 28.15 -20.72 5.22
N TYR A 32 28.03 -19.42 4.93
CA TYR A 32 29.11 -18.63 4.37
C TYR A 32 29.63 -17.61 5.37
N THR A 33 30.94 -17.57 5.55
CA THR A 33 31.67 -16.88 6.62
C THR A 33 32.40 -15.61 6.16
N GLU A 34 31.72 -14.68 5.48
CA GLU A 34 32.27 -13.32 5.35
C GLU A 34 31.25 -12.28 5.82
N ASN A 35 31.54 -11.72 6.99
CA ASN A 35 31.06 -10.41 7.43
C ASN A 35 31.85 -9.29 6.73
N ALA A 36 31.94 -9.35 5.40
CA ALA A 36 32.42 -8.22 4.61
C ALA A 36 31.21 -7.34 4.27
N SER A 37 31.31 -6.04 4.53
CA SER A 37 30.31 -5.07 4.06
C SER A 37 30.11 -5.24 2.56
N ILE A 38 28.87 -5.51 2.13
CA ILE A 38 28.56 -5.70 0.72
C ILE A 38 28.78 -4.37 0.00
N GLU A 39 29.77 -4.33 -0.90
CA GLU A 39 30.11 -3.12 -1.62
C GLU A 39 28.95 -2.69 -2.52
N GLN A 40 28.61 -1.40 -2.46
CA GLN A 40 27.56 -0.80 -3.28
C GLN A 40 27.89 -0.93 -4.77
N LYS A 41 26.98 -1.55 -5.54
CA LYS A 41 27.08 -1.60 -7.00
C LYS A 41 26.19 -0.54 -7.64
N THR A 42 26.76 0.22 -8.56
CA THR A 42 26.03 1.22 -9.35
C THR A 42 26.37 1.09 -10.82
N ALA A 43 25.47 1.49 -11.71
CA ALA A 43 25.74 1.60 -13.13
C ALA A 43 24.93 2.74 -13.76
N SER A 44 25.29 3.10 -14.98
CA SER A 44 24.48 3.98 -15.81
C SER A 44 23.18 3.27 -16.20
N VAL A 45 22.05 3.82 -15.77
CA VAL A 45 20.69 3.40 -16.13
C VAL A 45 20.00 4.62 -16.73
N GLY A 46 19.70 4.56 -18.03
CA GLY A 46 19.40 5.76 -18.80
C GLY A 46 20.57 6.75 -18.73
N LEU A 47 20.30 7.96 -18.25
CA LEU A 47 21.28 9.02 -18.05
C LEU A 47 21.79 9.11 -16.59
N SER A 48 21.27 8.29 -15.68
CA SER A 48 21.58 8.38 -14.25
C SER A 48 22.54 7.30 -13.78
N LYS A 49 23.28 7.60 -12.72
CA LYS A 49 23.97 6.56 -11.94
C LYS A 49 22.99 6.00 -10.92
N SER A 50 22.50 4.78 -11.12
CA SER A 50 21.50 4.13 -10.26
C SER A 50 22.12 2.98 -9.48
N LEU A 51 21.58 2.70 -8.29
CA LEU A 51 21.86 1.48 -7.54
C LEU A 51 21.43 0.24 -8.35
N LEU A 52 22.26 -0.80 -8.31
CA LEU A 52 21.99 -2.11 -8.89
C LEU A 52 21.92 -3.17 -7.79
N PRO A 53 21.33 -4.36 -8.06
CA PRO A 53 21.44 -5.48 -7.15
C PRO A 53 22.91 -5.78 -6.80
N SER A 54 23.14 -6.26 -5.58
CA SER A 54 24.45 -6.69 -5.13
C SER A 54 24.95 -7.88 -5.97
N ARG A 55 26.26 -8.12 -5.93
CA ARG A 55 26.93 -9.09 -6.83
C ARG A 55 26.31 -10.49 -6.82
N ARG A 56 25.74 -10.90 -5.68
CA ARG A 56 25.15 -12.23 -5.48
C ARG A 56 23.71 -12.35 -6.00
N PHE A 57 23.10 -11.23 -6.39
CA PHE A 57 21.70 -11.14 -6.83
C PHE A 57 21.56 -10.59 -8.26
N GLU A 58 22.67 -10.39 -8.99
CA GLU A 58 22.65 -9.81 -10.34
C GLU A 58 21.79 -10.60 -11.33
N SER A 59 21.72 -11.92 -11.17
CA SER A 59 20.95 -12.81 -12.03
C SER A 59 19.44 -12.63 -11.92
N PHE A 60 18.91 -12.02 -10.85
CA PHE A 60 17.45 -11.86 -10.69
C PHE A 60 16.89 -10.72 -11.56
N LYS A 61 17.72 -9.73 -11.91
CA LYS A 61 17.35 -8.58 -12.75
C LYS A 61 17.52 -8.83 -14.26
N GLN A 62 18.35 -9.80 -14.66
CA GLN A 62 18.67 -10.09 -16.07
C GLN A 62 18.08 -11.45 -16.48
N HIS A 63 17.00 -11.48 -17.28
CA HIS A 63 16.43 -12.77 -17.72
C HIS A 63 16.02 -12.80 -19.20
N GLU A 64 16.24 -13.98 -19.81
CA GLU A 64 16.23 -14.27 -21.26
C GLU A 64 14.84 -14.28 -21.93
N ASN A 65 13.74 -14.12 -21.19
CA ASN A 65 12.38 -14.43 -21.68
C ASN A 65 11.34 -13.32 -21.45
N ASP A 66 11.75 -12.05 -21.44
CA ASP A 66 10.79 -10.92 -21.33
C ASP A 66 9.89 -11.07 -20.07
N ARG A 67 10.52 -11.38 -18.93
CA ARG A 67 9.83 -11.39 -17.62
C ARG A 67 9.24 -9.98 -17.44
N SER A 68 7.93 -9.91 -17.24
CA SER A 68 7.26 -8.67 -16.87
C SER A 68 7.77 -8.21 -15.51
N PHE A 69 8.81 -7.38 -15.50
CA PHE A 69 9.30 -6.81 -14.26
C PHE A 69 8.37 -5.67 -13.88
N HIS A 70 7.68 -5.88 -12.77
CA HIS A 70 7.03 -4.80 -12.05
C HIS A 70 8.12 -3.99 -11.35
N ALA A 71 8.03 -2.66 -11.45
CA ALA A 71 9.10 -1.78 -11.02
C ALA A 71 9.34 -1.84 -9.49
N ASP A 72 8.30 -2.16 -8.72
CA ASP A 72 8.35 -2.46 -7.29
C ASP A 72 9.13 -3.74 -6.96
N ILE A 73 8.91 -4.84 -7.69
CA ILE A 73 9.66 -6.09 -7.52
C ILE A 73 11.14 -5.83 -7.78
N ALA A 74 11.47 -5.20 -8.90
CA ALA A 74 12.86 -4.91 -9.24
C ALA A 74 13.52 -3.92 -8.25
N PHE A 75 12.73 -3.02 -7.65
CA PHE A 75 13.18 -2.16 -6.56
C PHE A 75 13.54 -2.96 -5.32
N TYR A 76 12.61 -3.78 -4.80
CA TYR A 76 12.83 -4.58 -3.59
C TYR A 76 13.93 -5.64 -3.78
N GLU A 77 13.97 -6.33 -4.93
CA GLU A 77 15.06 -7.24 -5.29
C GLU A 77 16.42 -6.52 -5.26
N THR A 78 16.46 -5.22 -5.60
CA THR A 78 17.70 -4.43 -5.56
C THR A 78 18.06 -4.06 -4.12
N VAL A 79 17.17 -3.40 -3.39
CA VAL A 79 17.53 -2.84 -2.06
C VAL A 79 17.71 -3.94 -1.00
N LEU A 80 16.93 -5.02 -1.06
CA LEU A 80 17.06 -6.16 -0.12
C LEU A 80 18.22 -7.10 -0.48
N SER A 81 18.91 -6.89 -1.60
CA SER A 81 20.10 -7.68 -1.95
C SER A 81 21.36 -7.29 -1.17
N TYR A 82 21.31 -6.21 -0.39
CA TYR A 82 22.44 -5.67 0.37
C TYR A 82 22.48 -6.08 1.85
N GLY A 83 21.52 -6.89 2.31
CA GLY A 83 21.49 -7.41 3.66
C GLY A 83 20.07 -7.75 4.11
N SER A 84 19.94 -8.29 5.32
CA SER A 84 18.64 -8.57 5.92
C SER A 84 17.99 -7.30 6.47
N SER A 85 16.72 -7.09 6.13
CA SER A 85 15.87 -6.05 6.75
C SER A 85 15.35 -6.49 8.12
N THR A 86 15.46 -5.62 9.13
CA THR A 86 14.80 -5.79 10.43
C THR A 86 13.32 -5.41 10.37
N ASP A 87 12.94 -4.50 9.48
CA ASP A 87 11.55 -4.21 9.17
C ASP A 87 10.96 -5.36 8.32
N PRO A 88 9.90 -6.05 8.78
CA PRO A 88 9.27 -7.11 8.01
C PRO A 88 8.50 -6.60 6.79
N ASN A 89 8.10 -5.33 6.74
CA ASN A 89 7.21 -4.84 5.68
C ASN A 89 7.81 -5.05 4.28
N PRO A 90 9.03 -4.56 3.93
CA PRO A 90 9.61 -4.78 2.61
C PRO A 90 9.69 -6.27 2.20
N ILE A 91 9.87 -7.17 3.16
CA ILE A 91 9.97 -8.62 2.94
C ILE A 91 8.61 -9.18 2.47
N PHE A 92 7.54 -8.89 3.22
CA PHE A 92 6.21 -9.38 2.92
C PHE A 92 5.58 -8.69 1.70
N LEU A 93 5.93 -7.41 1.46
CA LEU A 93 5.53 -6.70 0.26
C LEU A 93 6.13 -7.31 -1.00
N LEU A 94 7.43 -7.66 -0.98
CA LEU A 94 8.07 -8.38 -2.07
C LEU A 94 7.45 -9.77 -2.28
N ALA A 95 7.18 -10.51 -1.21
CA ALA A 95 6.51 -11.81 -1.31
C ALA A 95 5.10 -11.69 -1.91
N ASN A 96 4.31 -10.70 -1.48
CA ASN A 96 2.99 -10.42 -2.04
C ASN A 96 3.07 -10.02 -3.52
N ALA A 97 4.04 -9.18 -3.90
CA ALA A 97 4.24 -8.77 -5.28
C ALA A 97 4.54 -9.98 -6.18
N TYR A 98 5.39 -10.93 -5.75
CA TYR A 98 5.58 -12.18 -6.48
C TYR A 98 4.31 -13.03 -6.59
N ILE A 99 3.46 -13.07 -5.57
CA ILE A 99 2.19 -13.83 -5.59
C ILE A 99 1.20 -13.18 -6.55
N ALA A 100 0.97 -11.87 -6.41
CA ALA A 100 0.02 -11.11 -7.21
C ALA A 100 0.37 -11.12 -8.71
N THR A 101 1.66 -11.27 -9.03
CA THR A 101 2.18 -11.26 -10.40
C THR A 101 2.48 -12.67 -10.93
N ASN A 102 2.13 -13.74 -10.19
CA ASN A 102 2.41 -15.12 -10.58
C ASN A 102 3.90 -15.43 -10.85
N GLN A 103 4.79 -14.81 -10.06
CA GLN A 103 6.24 -14.91 -10.16
C GLN A 103 6.88 -15.65 -8.97
N GLN A 104 6.11 -16.48 -8.26
CA GLN A 104 6.57 -17.18 -7.05
C GLN A 104 7.80 -18.04 -7.30
N LYS A 105 7.97 -18.64 -8.49
CA LYS A 105 9.18 -19.39 -8.85
C LYS A 105 10.46 -18.54 -8.67
N TYR A 106 10.42 -17.28 -9.07
CA TYR A 106 11.54 -16.35 -8.93
C TYR A 106 11.69 -15.92 -7.47
N GLY A 107 10.57 -15.62 -6.80
CA GLY A 107 10.59 -15.28 -5.38
C GLY A 107 11.18 -16.39 -4.50
N ILE A 108 10.82 -17.65 -4.74
CA ILE A 108 11.39 -18.81 -4.04
C ILE A 108 12.91 -18.81 -4.15
N ALA A 109 13.46 -18.66 -5.36
CA ALA A 109 14.90 -18.62 -5.58
C ALA A 109 15.58 -17.39 -4.94
N TYR A 110 14.90 -16.23 -4.95
CA TYR A 110 15.38 -15.00 -4.31
C TYR A 110 15.48 -15.16 -2.78
N PHE A 111 14.44 -15.72 -2.16
CA PHE A 111 14.39 -15.93 -0.71
C PHE A 111 15.32 -17.06 -0.26
N GLU A 112 15.50 -18.12 -1.05
CA GLU A 112 16.54 -19.13 -0.82
C GLU A 112 17.93 -18.51 -0.84
N SER A 113 18.19 -17.63 -1.82
CA SER A 113 19.46 -16.91 -1.92
C SER A 113 19.65 -15.94 -0.75
N SER A 114 18.59 -15.26 -0.30
CA SER A 114 18.62 -14.35 0.85
C SER A 114 18.91 -15.09 2.15
N LEU A 115 18.18 -16.17 2.42
CA LEU A 115 18.39 -17.03 3.57
C LEU A 115 19.80 -17.63 3.55
N GLY A 116 20.28 -18.12 2.40
CA GLY A 116 21.64 -18.67 2.29
C GLY A 116 22.74 -17.64 2.51
N ASN A 117 22.61 -16.44 1.94
CA ASN A 117 23.66 -15.41 2.00
C ASN A 117 23.71 -14.64 3.31
N PHE A 118 22.55 -14.44 3.96
CA PHE A 118 22.42 -13.56 5.12
C PHE A 118 22.07 -14.29 6.42
N ASN A 119 21.98 -15.64 6.41
CA ASN A 119 21.62 -16.45 7.59
C ASN A 119 22.35 -16.03 8.88
N LEU A 120 23.66 -15.80 8.81
CA LEU A 120 24.49 -15.47 9.97
C LEU A 120 24.31 -14.03 10.47
N GLN A 121 23.68 -13.16 9.67
CA GLN A 121 23.40 -11.76 10.01
C GLN A 121 21.99 -11.57 10.56
N MET A 122 21.11 -12.57 10.39
CA MET A 122 19.72 -12.50 10.83
C MET A 122 19.61 -12.85 12.31
N THR A 123 18.88 -12.03 13.07
CA THR A 123 18.34 -12.46 14.36
C THR A 123 17.28 -13.54 14.15
N ASP A 124 16.92 -14.28 15.21
CA ASP A 124 15.90 -15.33 15.12
C ASP A 124 14.55 -14.79 14.62
N GLU A 125 14.17 -13.59 15.05
CA GLU A 125 12.97 -12.89 14.59
C GLU A 125 13.04 -12.54 13.10
N VAL A 126 14.15 -11.95 12.65
CA VAL A 126 14.34 -11.63 11.23
C VAL A 126 14.30 -12.90 10.38
N LYS A 127 15.01 -13.94 10.80
CA LYS A 127 15.02 -15.22 10.09
C LYS A 127 13.62 -15.85 10.06
N SER A 128 12.87 -15.77 11.16
CA SER A 128 11.47 -16.21 11.24
C SER A 128 10.59 -15.47 10.21
N ASN A 129 10.77 -14.15 10.03
CA ASN A 129 10.07 -13.37 9.00
C ASN A 129 10.41 -13.81 7.58
N TYR A 130 11.69 -14.02 7.26
CA TYR A 130 12.12 -14.51 5.94
C TYR A 130 11.59 -15.92 5.64
N LEU A 131 11.64 -16.84 6.61
CA LEU A 131 11.10 -18.19 6.45
C LEU A 131 9.58 -18.17 6.25
N SER A 132 8.87 -17.28 6.94
CA SER A 132 7.42 -17.12 6.79
C SER A 132 7.05 -16.60 5.38
N ALA A 133 7.73 -15.56 4.89
CA ALA A 133 7.57 -15.06 3.53
C ALA A 133 7.93 -16.13 2.46
N TYR A 134 9.01 -16.87 2.69
CA TYR A 134 9.44 -17.97 1.83
C TYR A 134 8.39 -19.11 1.79
N ALA A 135 7.83 -19.48 2.94
CA ALA A 135 6.78 -20.50 3.02
C ALA A 135 5.50 -20.09 2.27
N LEU A 136 5.12 -18.81 2.32
CA LEU A 136 3.98 -18.28 1.56
C LEU A 136 4.16 -18.42 0.05
N LEU A 137 5.36 -18.10 -0.44
CA LEU A 137 5.70 -18.28 -1.85
C LEU A 137 5.66 -19.76 -2.24
N ARG A 138 6.21 -20.66 -1.42
CA ARG A 138 6.16 -22.10 -1.67
C ARG A 138 4.74 -22.65 -1.65
N ALA A 139 3.93 -22.24 -0.68
CA ALA A 139 2.55 -22.69 -0.54
C ALA A 139 1.70 -22.26 -1.73
N SER A 140 1.79 -20.99 -2.13
CA SER A 140 1.05 -20.45 -3.29
C SER A 140 1.56 -21.01 -4.64
N TYR A 141 2.80 -21.49 -4.72
CA TYR A 141 3.34 -22.16 -5.91
C TYR A 141 3.02 -23.66 -5.99
N ALA A 142 2.47 -24.29 -4.93
CA ALA A 142 2.32 -25.74 -4.83
C ALA A 142 1.51 -26.35 -5.99
N ASP A 143 0.55 -25.62 -6.57
CA ASP A 143 -0.24 -26.09 -7.71
C ASP A 143 0.54 -26.23 -9.02
N ASN A 144 1.69 -25.58 -9.13
CA ASN A 144 2.62 -25.72 -10.25
C ASN A 144 3.57 -26.91 -10.07
N ILE A 145 3.61 -27.53 -8.89
CA ILE A 145 4.43 -28.72 -8.63
C ILE A 145 3.69 -29.95 -9.15
N PHE A 146 4.43 -30.81 -9.85
CA PHE A 146 3.91 -32.08 -10.37
C PHE A 146 3.31 -32.94 -9.25
N LEU A 147 2.19 -33.60 -9.54
CA LEU A 147 1.33 -34.22 -8.52
C LEU A 147 2.09 -35.21 -7.60
N ILE A 148 3.04 -35.97 -8.13
CA ILE A 148 3.81 -36.96 -7.37
C ILE A 148 4.73 -36.29 -6.33
N SER A 149 5.32 -35.14 -6.65
CA SER A 149 6.25 -34.42 -5.76
C SER A 149 5.55 -33.40 -4.86
N ARG A 150 4.29 -33.07 -5.15
CA ARG A 150 3.53 -32.03 -4.44
C ARG A 150 3.35 -32.32 -2.95
N ILE A 151 3.15 -33.59 -2.57
CA ILE A 151 2.98 -33.96 -1.16
C ILE A 151 4.25 -33.66 -0.36
N VAL A 152 5.42 -34.00 -0.90
CA VAL A 152 6.72 -33.72 -0.27
C VAL A 152 6.93 -32.21 -0.18
N TRP A 153 6.70 -31.49 -1.28
CA TRP A 153 6.80 -30.03 -1.32
C TRP A 153 5.98 -29.34 -0.22
N VAL A 154 4.73 -29.77 -0.03
CA VAL A 154 3.83 -29.23 1.01
C VAL A 154 4.34 -29.58 2.42
N ARG A 155 4.82 -30.81 2.65
CA ARG A 155 5.42 -31.19 3.95
C ARG A 155 6.68 -30.41 4.27
N ASP A 156 7.55 -30.19 3.29
CA ASP A 156 8.75 -29.35 3.45
C ASP A 156 8.38 -27.90 3.78
N THR A 157 7.30 -27.40 3.17
CA THR A 157 6.77 -26.06 3.46
C THR A 157 6.26 -25.98 4.90
N PHE A 158 5.65 -27.05 5.44
CA PHE A 158 5.26 -27.09 6.85
C PHE A 158 6.47 -27.10 7.79
N LYS A 159 7.55 -27.80 7.42
CA LYS A 159 8.79 -27.77 8.20
C LYS A 159 9.37 -26.36 8.27
N ILE A 160 9.40 -25.63 7.15
CA ILE A 160 9.83 -24.23 7.10
C ILE A 160 9.00 -23.35 8.05
N LEU A 161 7.68 -23.54 8.09
CA LEU A 161 6.79 -22.83 9.00
C LEU A 161 7.07 -23.19 10.47
N GLU A 162 7.24 -24.49 10.76
CA GLU A 162 7.56 -24.97 12.11
C GLU A 162 8.93 -24.42 12.58
N ASP A 163 9.93 -24.35 11.70
CA ASP A 163 11.23 -23.74 11.97
C ASP A 163 11.10 -22.23 12.24
N ALA A 164 10.30 -21.51 11.44
CA ALA A 164 10.02 -20.09 11.67
C ALA A 164 9.38 -19.83 13.04
N ARG A 165 8.42 -20.67 13.44
CA ARG A 165 7.75 -20.61 14.74
C ARG A 165 8.69 -20.95 15.90
N ASN A 166 9.56 -21.94 15.73
CA ASN A 166 10.52 -22.33 16.76
C ASN A 166 11.58 -21.25 17.02
N LEU A 167 12.01 -20.52 15.98
CA LEU A 167 12.93 -19.40 16.10
C LEU A 167 12.32 -18.23 16.86
N SER A 168 11.06 -17.88 16.56
CA SER A 168 10.36 -16.78 17.24
C SER A 168 8.90 -17.15 17.55
N PRO A 169 8.63 -17.78 18.72
CA PRO A 169 7.31 -18.29 19.07
C PRO A 169 6.23 -17.21 19.22
N ASN A 170 6.61 -15.96 19.46
CA ASN A 170 5.68 -14.84 19.60
C ASN A 170 5.59 -13.99 18.32
N ASN A 171 6.20 -14.44 17.21
CA ASN A 171 6.14 -13.68 15.96
C ASN A 171 4.75 -13.81 15.29
N PRO A 172 3.98 -12.70 15.19
CA PRO A 172 2.64 -12.71 14.59
C PRO A 172 2.66 -13.11 13.11
N LEU A 173 3.73 -12.77 12.36
CA LEU A 173 3.82 -13.09 10.93
C LEU A 173 4.01 -14.59 10.68
N ALA A 174 4.71 -15.29 11.59
CA ALA A 174 4.88 -16.73 11.53
C ALA A 174 3.59 -17.48 11.88
N HIS A 175 2.85 -16.99 12.89
CA HIS A 175 1.49 -17.48 13.21
C HIS A 175 0.55 -17.28 12.01
N TRP A 176 0.55 -16.07 11.44
CA TRP A 176 -0.30 -15.74 10.31
C TRP A 176 -0.02 -16.62 9.09
N ALA A 177 1.23 -16.71 8.65
CA ALA A 177 1.61 -17.56 7.52
C ALA A 177 1.20 -19.02 7.77
N SER A 178 1.43 -19.53 8.98
CA SER A 178 1.06 -20.89 9.35
C SER A 178 -0.46 -21.11 9.31
N GLY A 179 -1.21 -20.22 9.97
CA GLY A 179 -2.67 -20.30 10.07
C GLY A 179 -3.35 -20.28 8.71
N ILE A 180 -2.99 -19.32 7.84
CA ILE A 180 -3.61 -19.22 6.51
C ILE A 180 -3.23 -20.39 5.60
N ILE A 181 -1.98 -20.88 5.65
CA ILE A 181 -1.55 -22.02 4.83
C ILE A 181 -2.25 -23.30 5.31
N TYR A 182 -2.27 -23.54 6.62
CA TYR A 182 -2.91 -24.72 7.21
C TYR A 182 -4.43 -24.74 6.99
N ALA A 183 -5.10 -23.58 6.93
CA ALA A 183 -6.53 -23.47 6.63
C ALA A 183 -6.89 -23.82 5.17
N GLN A 184 -5.89 -23.98 4.29
CA GLN A 184 -6.10 -24.19 2.86
C GLN A 184 -5.70 -25.58 2.39
N VAL A 185 -4.90 -26.31 3.16
CA VAL A 185 -4.43 -27.63 2.74
C VAL A 185 -5.51 -28.70 2.85
N PRO A 186 -5.50 -29.72 1.97
CA PRO A 186 -6.45 -30.82 2.04
C PRO A 186 -6.43 -31.56 3.39
N SER A 187 -7.58 -32.13 3.77
CA SER A 187 -7.78 -32.83 5.06
C SER A 187 -6.77 -33.97 5.31
N LEU A 188 -6.20 -34.58 4.27
CA LEU A 188 -5.17 -35.61 4.36
C LEU A 188 -3.91 -35.16 5.12
N PHE A 189 -3.64 -33.86 5.20
CA PHE A 189 -2.49 -33.31 5.93
C PHE A 189 -2.76 -33.10 7.43
N ASN A 190 -4.01 -33.25 7.89
CA ASN A 190 -4.42 -33.11 9.29
C ASN A 190 -3.93 -31.82 9.97
N LYS A 191 -4.02 -30.67 9.27
CA LYS A 191 -3.59 -29.36 9.76
C LYS A 191 -4.74 -28.45 10.22
N LYS A 192 -6.00 -28.88 10.12
CA LYS A 192 -7.18 -28.08 10.47
C LYS A 192 -7.14 -27.53 11.90
N GLU A 193 -6.87 -28.38 12.88
CA GLU A 193 -6.79 -27.97 14.29
C GLU A 193 -5.62 -27.00 14.54
N LYS A 194 -4.46 -27.26 13.92
CA LYS A 194 -3.34 -26.31 13.97
C LYS A 194 -3.73 -24.97 13.33
N ALA A 195 -4.47 -24.95 12.23
CA ALA A 195 -4.95 -23.71 11.62
C ALA A 195 -5.79 -22.87 12.61
N PHE A 196 -6.71 -23.51 13.34
CA PHE A 196 -7.47 -22.82 14.40
C PHE A 196 -6.57 -22.28 15.50
N GLN A 197 -5.59 -23.05 15.95
CA GLN A 197 -4.66 -22.62 17.01
C GLN A 197 -3.88 -21.37 16.59
N GLU A 198 -3.29 -21.38 15.39
CA GLU A 198 -2.51 -20.24 14.89
C GLU A 198 -3.38 -18.99 14.67
N LEU A 199 -4.57 -19.15 14.08
CA LEU A 199 -5.45 -18.02 13.78
C LEU A 199 -6.14 -17.45 15.03
N ARG A 200 -6.54 -18.29 16.00
CA ARG A 200 -7.10 -17.81 17.28
C ARG A 200 -6.04 -17.12 18.12
N TRP A 201 -4.80 -17.61 18.12
CA TRP A 201 -3.69 -16.94 18.80
C TRP A 201 -3.56 -15.48 18.34
N LEU A 202 -3.67 -15.21 17.03
CA LEU A 202 -3.61 -13.83 16.52
C LEU A 202 -4.76 -12.97 17.03
N ILE A 203 -5.98 -13.51 17.05
CA ILE A 203 -7.15 -12.80 17.59
C ILE A 203 -7.00 -12.49 19.08
N ASP A 204 -6.38 -13.38 19.83
CA ASP A 204 -6.13 -13.20 21.26
C ASP A 204 -4.97 -12.22 21.54
N HIS A 205 -4.21 -11.81 20.52
CA HIS A 205 -3.10 -10.85 20.59
C HIS A 205 -3.24 -9.72 19.53
N PRO A 206 -4.30 -8.91 19.59
CA PRO A 206 -4.53 -7.82 18.64
C PRO A 206 -3.46 -6.73 18.71
N GLU A 207 -2.77 -6.57 19.83
CA GLU A 207 -1.66 -5.64 20.02
C GLU A 207 -0.40 -6.00 19.21
N LEU A 208 -0.31 -7.25 18.73
CA LEU A 208 0.78 -7.73 17.90
C LEU A 208 0.45 -7.67 16.40
N GLU A 209 -0.69 -7.09 16.00
CA GLU A 209 -1.02 -6.94 14.59
C GLU A 209 0.11 -6.15 13.87
N PRO A 210 0.79 -6.74 12.86
CA PRO A 210 1.98 -6.11 12.27
C PRO A 210 1.70 -4.75 11.63
N THR A 211 0.52 -4.63 11.03
CA THR A 211 0.01 -3.40 10.43
C THR A 211 -1.51 -3.46 10.42
N PRO A 212 -2.22 -2.35 10.65
CA PRO A 212 -3.68 -2.36 10.64
C PRO A 212 -4.22 -2.98 9.35
N GLY A 213 -5.16 -3.91 9.47
CA GLY A 213 -5.79 -4.56 8.32
C GLY A 213 -5.25 -5.94 7.99
N PHE A 214 -4.11 -6.31 8.56
CA PHE A 214 -3.49 -7.60 8.37
C PHE A 214 -4.38 -8.77 8.82
N TYR A 215 -5.17 -8.56 9.89
CA TYR A 215 -6.07 -9.58 10.43
C TYR A 215 -7.33 -9.81 9.60
N ARG A 216 -7.55 -9.06 8.50
CA ARG A 216 -8.60 -9.34 7.52
C ARG A 216 -8.60 -10.81 7.09
N GLU A 217 -7.43 -11.31 6.68
CA GLU A 217 -7.26 -12.69 6.24
C GLU A 217 -7.44 -13.67 7.40
N VAL A 218 -7.07 -13.30 8.63
CA VAL A 218 -7.26 -14.15 9.82
C VAL A 218 -8.74 -14.42 10.05
N TYR A 219 -9.56 -13.37 10.06
CA TYR A 219 -11.00 -13.50 10.18
C TYR A 219 -11.60 -14.28 9.01
N HIS A 220 -11.15 -14.00 7.79
CA HIS A 220 -11.62 -14.69 6.60
C HIS A 220 -11.40 -16.22 6.68
N TYR A 221 -10.19 -16.66 7.01
CA TYR A 221 -9.87 -18.09 7.09
C TYR A 221 -10.52 -18.77 8.30
N LEU A 222 -10.74 -18.07 9.42
CA LEU A 222 -11.56 -18.61 10.51
C LEU A 222 -13.00 -18.81 10.08
N ALA A 223 -13.59 -17.86 9.35
CA ALA A 223 -14.95 -17.99 8.83
C ALA A 223 -15.11 -19.24 7.97
N LYS A 224 -14.13 -19.49 7.09
CA LYS A 224 -14.05 -20.70 6.28
C LYS A 224 -13.95 -21.97 7.14
N LEU A 225 -13.05 -22.00 8.12
CA LEU A 225 -12.85 -23.16 9.00
C LEU A 225 -14.10 -23.51 9.81
N TYR A 226 -14.79 -22.53 10.38
CA TYR A 226 -16.06 -22.73 11.10
C TYR A 226 -17.19 -23.19 10.18
N THR A 227 -17.21 -22.71 8.93
CA THR A 227 -18.15 -23.22 7.91
C THR A 227 -17.94 -24.72 7.68
N GLU A 228 -16.68 -25.16 7.57
CA GLU A 228 -16.34 -26.57 7.42
C GLU A 228 -16.63 -27.43 8.67
N GLU A 229 -16.73 -26.82 9.85
CA GLU A 229 -17.19 -27.49 11.08
C GLU A 229 -18.72 -27.51 11.24
N GLY A 230 -19.44 -26.75 10.42
CA GLY A 230 -20.90 -26.61 10.53
C GLY A 230 -21.35 -25.59 11.59
N ASP A 231 -20.44 -24.75 12.11
CA ASP A 231 -20.77 -23.64 13.01
C ASP A 231 -21.13 -22.39 12.20
N ALA A 232 -22.41 -22.28 11.82
CA ALA A 232 -22.89 -21.19 10.98
C ALA A 232 -22.82 -19.80 11.65
N GLU A 233 -22.95 -19.74 12.98
CA GLU A 233 -22.93 -18.49 13.73
C GLU A 233 -21.52 -17.90 13.75
N LEU A 234 -20.51 -18.70 14.11
CA LEU A 234 -19.12 -18.25 14.10
C LEU A 234 -18.61 -17.99 12.68
N ALA A 235 -19.01 -18.81 11.70
CA ALA A 235 -18.70 -18.55 10.30
C ALA A 235 -19.19 -17.17 9.85
N LYS A 236 -20.46 -16.85 10.11
CA LYS A 236 -21.05 -15.56 9.74
C LYS A 236 -20.39 -14.40 10.48
N LYS A 237 -20.10 -14.56 11.78
CA LYS A 237 -19.40 -13.56 12.59
C LYS A 237 -18.04 -13.22 12.00
N TYR A 238 -17.19 -14.22 11.78
CA TYR A 238 -15.84 -13.99 11.28
C TYR A 238 -15.81 -13.49 9.82
N LEU A 239 -16.78 -13.90 8.99
CA LEU A 239 -16.91 -13.33 7.65
C LEU A 239 -17.22 -11.83 7.74
N ALA A 240 -18.16 -11.43 8.60
CA ALA A 240 -18.49 -10.02 8.81
C ALA A 240 -17.28 -9.22 9.35
N LEU A 241 -16.53 -9.78 10.31
CA LEU A 241 -15.29 -9.17 10.81
C LEU A 241 -14.27 -8.94 9.70
N SER A 242 -14.12 -9.89 8.78
CA SER A 242 -13.16 -9.76 7.66
C SER A 242 -13.50 -8.64 6.66
N GLY A 243 -14.73 -8.09 6.67
CA GLY A 243 -15.17 -7.13 5.66
C GLY A 243 -15.29 -7.73 4.24
N TYR A 244 -15.17 -9.05 4.09
CA TYR A 244 -15.52 -9.75 2.85
C TYR A 244 -17.01 -10.07 2.80
N THR A 245 -17.58 -9.96 1.61
CA THR A 245 -18.97 -10.37 1.35
C THR A 245 -19.08 -11.82 0.87
N ASP A 246 -17.96 -12.46 0.51
CA ASP A 246 -17.90 -13.85 0.05
C ASP A 246 -16.75 -14.64 0.70
N TYR A 247 -16.81 -15.97 0.55
CA TYR A 247 -15.83 -16.92 1.08
C TYR A 247 -14.65 -17.20 0.13
N GLU A 248 -14.61 -16.57 -1.04
CA GLU A 248 -13.65 -16.91 -2.12
C GLU A 248 -12.87 -15.66 -2.58
N PRO A 249 -12.16 -14.94 -1.68
CA PRO A 249 -11.25 -13.90 -2.10
C PRO A 249 -10.15 -14.56 -2.94
N LYS A 250 -9.97 -14.00 -4.13
CA LYS A 250 -9.02 -14.56 -5.10
C LYS A 250 -7.58 -14.15 -4.78
N MET A 251 -7.38 -13.11 -3.99
CA MET A 251 -6.10 -12.48 -3.67
C MET A 251 -6.06 -12.11 -2.19
N LEU A 252 -4.86 -12.01 -1.62
CA LEU A 252 -4.66 -11.58 -0.23
C LEU A 252 -4.84 -10.07 -0.12
N PHE A 253 -5.69 -9.65 0.82
CA PHE A 253 -5.82 -8.26 1.22
C PHE A 253 -5.49 -8.09 2.70
N SER A 254 -4.40 -7.38 2.98
CA SER A 254 -3.87 -7.08 4.31
C SER A 254 -3.52 -5.59 4.48
N GLY A 255 -3.93 -4.75 3.54
CA GLY A 255 -3.64 -3.32 3.47
C GLY A 255 -4.61 -2.41 4.22
N TRP A 256 -4.31 -1.11 4.19
CA TRP A 256 -5.01 -0.08 4.96
C TRP A 256 -6.33 0.34 4.32
N PHE A 257 -6.42 0.23 3.00
CA PHE A 257 -7.50 0.87 2.26
C PHE A 257 -8.79 0.06 2.36
N SER A 258 -9.88 0.78 2.59
CA SER A 258 -11.24 0.27 2.42
C SER A 258 -12.03 1.26 1.59
N THR A 259 -12.91 0.79 0.72
CA THR A 259 -13.70 1.69 -0.11
C THR A 259 -15.08 1.12 -0.39
N THR A 260 -16.10 1.95 -0.16
CA THR A 260 -17.48 1.66 -0.50
C THR A 260 -18.06 2.85 -1.26
N LYS A 261 -19.10 2.61 -2.06
CA LYS A 261 -19.85 3.66 -2.76
C LYS A 261 -20.43 4.67 -1.78
N GLU A 262 -20.83 4.22 -0.60
CA GLU A 262 -21.41 5.09 0.43
C GLU A 262 -20.36 5.97 1.11
N LYS A 263 -19.29 5.36 1.64
CA LYS A 263 -18.32 6.07 2.50
C LYS A 263 -17.13 6.66 1.75
N GLY A 264 -16.98 6.34 0.47
CA GLY A 264 -15.79 6.71 -0.27
C GLY A 264 -14.60 5.83 0.09
N LEU A 265 -13.39 6.32 -0.17
CA LEU A 265 -12.15 5.70 0.27
C LEU A 265 -11.81 6.06 1.71
N LEU A 266 -11.43 5.06 2.50
CA LEU A 266 -10.95 5.16 3.86
C LEU A 266 -9.47 4.76 3.91
N PHE A 267 -8.64 5.56 4.58
CA PHE A 267 -7.20 5.33 4.72
C PHE A 267 -6.83 4.39 5.87
N ALA A 268 -7.84 3.80 6.50
CA ALA A 268 -7.69 2.87 7.60
C ALA A 268 -8.71 1.74 7.48
N PRO A 269 -8.32 0.48 7.80
CA PRO A 269 -9.17 -0.67 7.59
C PRO A 269 -10.18 -0.88 8.71
N THR A 270 -9.92 -0.31 9.88
CA THR A 270 -10.82 -0.27 11.03
C THR A 270 -10.61 1.07 11.74
N PRO A 271 -11.60 1.63 12.47
CA PRO A 271 -11.40 2.85 13.24
C PRO A 271 -10.53 2.62 14.49
N TRP A 272 -9.71 3.57 14.95
CA TRP A 272 -9.07 3.54 16.29
C TRP A 272 -8.64 4.93 16.77
N VAL A 273 -8.30 5.04 18.05
CA VAL A 273 -7.65 6.23 18.63
C VAL A 273 -6.26 5.85 19.13
N GLU A 274 -5.25 6.57 18.66
CA GLU A 274 -3.88 6.53 19.16
C GLU A 274 -3.60 7.78 20.01
N GLU A 275 -3.05 7.58 21.21
CA GLU A 275 -2.43 8.66 21.98
C GLU A 275 -0.98 8.82 21.51
N VAL A 276 -0.73 9.78 20.63
CA VAL A 276 0.62 10.07 20.12
C VAL A 276 1.50 10.62 21.24
N ILE A 277 0.95 11.54 22.03
CA ILE A 277 1.54 12.05 23.26
C ILE A 277 0.49 11.87 24.36
N SER A 278 0.82 11.10 25.39
CA SER A 278 -0.14 10.69 26.42
C SER A 278 -0.89 11.87 27.02
N ASN A 279 -2.22 11.77 27.04
CA ASN A 279 -3.16 12.80 27.49
C ASN A 279 -3.07 14.18 26.79
N ARG A 280 -2.23 14.34 25.76
CA ARG A 280 -1.97 15.62 25.10
C ARG A 280 -2.31 15.62 23.62
N VAL A 281 -2.00 14.55 22.89
CA VAL A 281 -2.18 14.51 21.43
C VAL A 281 -2.81 13.19 21.03
N PHE A 282 -3.96 13.29 20.36
CA PHE A 282 -4.77 12.14 19.92
C PHE A 282 -4.87 12.13 18.40
N ALA A 283 -4.64 10.98 17.79
CA ALA A 283 -4.93 10.71 16.38
C ALA A 283 -6.10 9.73 16.29
N VAL A 284 -7.19 10.15 15.65
CA VAL A 284 -8.40 9.36 15.43
C VAL A 284 -8.48 8.98 13.95
N ARG A 285 -8.58 7.68 13.69
CA ARG A 285 -8.40 7.12 12.35
C ARG A 285 -9.59 6.29 11.91
N GLY A 286 -9.73 6.10 10.60
CA GLY A 286 -10.73 5.19 10.00
C GLY A 286 -12.14 5.77 9.88
N PHE A 287 -12.29 7.10 9.98
CA PHE A 287 -13.57 7.78 9.81
C PHE A 287 -13.70 8.53 8.47
N GLY A 288 -12.64 8.60 7.67
CA GLY A 288 -12.64 9.26 6.38
C GLY A 288 -11.38 8.94 5.59
N PHE A 289 -11.10 9.78 4.59
CA PHE A 289 -9.85 9.74 3.86
C PHE A 289 -8.72 10.30 4.73
N SER A 290 -8.92 11.42 5.44
CA SER A 290 -7.95 11.94 6.41
C SER A 290 -8.10 11.33 7.81
N ASP A 291 -7.02 11.40 8.59
CA ASP A 291 -7.03 11.26 10.04
C ASP A 291 -7.58 12.54 10.68
N LEU A 292 -8.13 12.43 11.89
CA LEU A 292 -8.48 13.58 12.73
C LEU A 292 -7.47 13.68 13.87
N HIS A 293 -6.87 14.84 14.06
CA HIS A 293 -5.95 15.06 15.16
C HIS A 293 -6.50 16.07 16.17
N PHE A 294 -6.24 15.80 17.44
CA PHE A 294 -6.66 16.66 18.54
C PHE A 294 -5.51 16.91 19.51
N VAL A 295 -5.33 18.16 19.91
CA VAL A 295 -4.34 18.57 20.91
C VAL A 295 -5.06 19.17 22.12
N VAL A 296 -4.77 18.64 23.30
CA VAL A 296 -5.18 19.22 24.58
C VAL A 296 -4.17 20.31 24.94
N SER A 297 -4.70 21.50 25.19
CA SER A 297 -3.95 22.66 25.68
C SER A 297 -3.17 22.35 26.97
N GLU A 298 -2.10 23.10 27.24
CA GLU A 298 -1.22 22.86 28.39
C GLU A 298 -1.95 22.96 29.73
N ASN A 299 -2.86 23.92 29.88
CA ASN A 299 -3.67 24.06 31.08
C ASN A 299 -4.83 23.02 31.16
N GLY A 300 -5.06 22.24 30.10
CA GLY A 300 -6.08 21.20 30.03
C GLY A 300 -7.52 21.70 29.87
N GLU A 301 -7.73 22.99 29.56
CA GLU A 301 -9.06 23.60 29.50
C GLU A 301 -9.65 23.67 28.08
N GLU A 302 -8.82 23.47 27.07
CA GLU A 302 -9.18 23.59 25.65
C GLU A 302 -8.71 22.38 24.83
N LEU A 303 -9.55 21.94 23.90
CA LEU A 303 -9.23 20.97 22.85
C LEU A 303 -9.10 21.72 21.51
N ILE A 304 -8.06 21.38 20.77
CA ILE A 304 -7.70 21.97 19.48
C ILE A 304 -7.80 20.87 18.43
N SER A 305 -8.58 21.10 17.38
CA SER A 305 -8.65 20.22 16.22
C SER A 305 -7.58 20.66 15.21
N ILE A 306 -6.84 19.70 14.67
CA ILE A 306 -6.01 19.90 13.48
C ILE A 306 -6.76 19.26 12.32
N ASP A 307 -7.11 20.09 11.35
CA ASP A 307 -8.05 19.80 10.27
C ASP A 307 -9.46 19.42 10.72
N ALA A 308 -10.40 19.52 9.79
CA ALA A 308 -11.82 19.27 9.98
C ALA A 308 -12.30 17.98 9.29
N GLY A 309 -11.38 17.14 8.80
CA GLY A 309 -11.69 15.84 8.22
C GLY A 309 -12.59 15.86 6.99
N THR A 310 -12.99 14.67 6.56
CA THR A 310 -13.46 14.46 5.19
C THR A 310 -14.90 14.87 4.93
N GLN A 311 -15.79 14.63 5.88
CA GLN A 311 -17.23 14.85 5.73
C GLN A 311 -17.81 15.22 7.10
N PRO A 312 -18.91 16.02 7.17
CA PRO A 312 -19.47 16.44 8.46
C PRO A 312 -19.87 15.29 9.38
N TYR A 313 -20.46 14.22 8.82
CA TYR A 313 -20.84 13.04 9.61
C TYR A 313 -19.64 12.17 9.98
N SER A 314 -18.64 12.05 9.10
CA SER A 314 -17.38 11.35 9.39
C SER A 314 -16.64 12.00 10.54
N TYR A 315 -16.53 13.33 10.53
CA TYR A 315 -15.93 14.08 11.63
C TYR A 315 -16.71 13.87 12.93
N LYS A 316 -18.05 13.96 12.87
CA LYS A 316 -18.91 13.69 14.02
C LYS A 316 -18.66 12.29 14.61
N GLU A 317 -18.68 11.25 13.78
CA GLU A 317 -18.46 9.87 14.22
C GLU A 317 -17.07 9.71 14.86
N GLY A 318 -16.02 10.30 14.27
CA GLY A 318 -14.67 10.25 14.83
C GLY A 318 -14.54 11.01 16.15
N TYR A 319 -15.16 12.19 16.26
CA TYR A 319 -15.16 12.98 17.49
C TYR A 319 -15.95 12.29 18.61
N GLU A 320 -17.13 11.73 18.32
CA GLU A 320 -17.91 10.97 19.29
C GLU A 320 -17.15 9.71 19.74
N PHE A 321 -16.45 9.03 18.83
CA PHE A 321 -15.60 7.89 19.15
C PHE A 321 -14.41 8.25 20.05
N LEU A 322 -13.82 9.43 19.86
CA LEU A 322 -12.80 9.97 20.75
C LEU A 322 -13.37 10.18 22.16
N LEU A 323 -14.52 10.86 22.26
CA LEU A 323 -15.16 11.16 23.54
C LEU A 323 -15.67 9.91 24.28
N GLU A 324 -16.11 8.87 23.56
CA GLU A 324 -16.48 7.59 24.17
C GLU A 324 -15.28 6.97 24.90
N LYS A 325 -14.08 7.06 24.30
CA LYS A 325 -12.85 6.51 24.89
C LYS A 325 -12.20 7.45 25.90
N TYR A 326 -12.36 8.75 25.73
CA TYR A 326 -11.79 9.80 26.58
C TYR A 326 -12.87 10.83 26.97
N PRO A 327 -13.81 10.47 27.86
CA PRO A 327 -14.95 11.34 28.20
C PRO A 327 -14.58 12.59 29.00
N GLY A 328 -13.33 12.70 29.48
CA GLY A 328 -12.82 13.83 30.25
C GLY A 328 -12.11 14.90 29.42
N LEU A 329 -12.15 14.83 28.08
CA LEU A 329 -11.51 15.84 27.23
C LEU A 329 -12.20 17.22 27.37
N PRO A 330 -11.42 18.31 27.31
CA PRO A 330 -11.98 19.65 27.37
C PRO A 330 -12.84 20.01 26.14
N PRO A 331 -13.61 21.11 26.19
CA PRO A 331 -14.36 21.58 25.05
C PRO A 331 -13.48 21.89 23.84
N LEU A 332 -13.98 21.59 22.64
CA LEU A 332 -13.35 21.97 21.38
C LEU A 332 -13.54 23.48 21.11
N THR A 333 -12.44 24.23 21.09
CA THR A 333 -12.46 25.70 20.97
C THR A 333 -11.82 26.22 19.69
N THR A 334 -10.88 25.48 19.11
CA THR A 334 -10.07 25.93 17.98
C THR A 334 -9.92 24.85 16.92
N GLY A 335 -9.97 25.24 15.65
CA GLY A 335 -9.56 24.41 14.51
C GLY A 335 -8.38 25.07 13.79
N LEU A 336 -7.29 24.33 13.60
CA LEU A 336 -6.12 24.75 12.84
C LEU A 336 -6.09 23.93 11.55
N ILE A 337 -6.23 24.59 10.40
CA ILE A 337 -6.34 23.92 9.09
C ILE A 337 -4.98 23.93 8.42
N THR A 338 -4.44 22.76 8.14
CA THR A 338 -3.16 22.57 7.45
C THR A 338 -3.24 23.02 5.99
N HIS A 339 -4.36 22.77 5.32
CA HIS A 339 -4.64 23.23 3.95
C HIS A 339 -6.11 22.92 3.57
N ALA A 340 -6.62 23.55 2.50
CA ALA A 340 -8.03 23.50 2.13
C ALA A 340 -8.42 22.39 1.14
N HIS A 341 -7.78 21.22 1.22
CA HIS A 341 -8.18 20.08 0.42
C HIS A 341 -9.43 19.40 1.02
N TRP A 342 -10.25 18.77 0.17
CA TRP A 342 -11.62 18.35 0.52
C TRP A 342 -11.70 17.47 1.77
N ASP A 343 -10.70 16.62 1.94
CA ASP A 343 -10.65 15.66 3.03
C ASP A 343 -10.14 16.25 4.35
N HIS A 344 -9.65 17.50 4.33
CA HIS A 344 -9.19 18.26 5.50
C HIS A 344 -10.17 19.35 5.94
N ILE A 345 -11.03 19.84 5.03
CA ILE A 345 -12.02 20.88 5.36
C ILE A 345 -13.47 20.41 5.29
N GLY A 346 -13.74 19.21 4.75
CA GLY A 346 -15.10 18.74 4.50
C GLY A 346 -16.00 18.68 5.74
N GLY A 347 -15.45 18.47 6.94
CA GLY A 347 -16.22 18.50 8.19
C GLY A 347 -16.31 19.86 8.89
N HIS A 348 -15.78 20.95 8.33
CA HIS A 348 -15.70 22.26 9.01
C HIS A 348 -17.09 22.80 9.47
N THR A 349 -18.16 22.53 8.71
CA THR A 349 -19.51 22.93 9.11
C THR A 349 -19.99 22.23 10.40
N TYR A 350 -19.52 21.01 10.67
CA TYR A 350 -19.85 20.30 11.89
C TYR A 350 -19.12 20.92 13.09
N LEU A 351 -17.85 21.31 12.94
CA LEU A 351 -17.12 22.08 13.97
C LEU A 351 -17.93 23.31 14.41
N LYS A 352 -18.38 24.12 13.43
CA LYS A 352 -19.21 25.30 13.70
C LYS A 352 -20.56 24.97 14.34
N SER A 353 -21.13 23.80 14.06
CA SER A 353 -22.37 23.34 14.70
C SER A 353 -22.16 22.89 16.15
N LEU A 354 -20.99 22.34 16.46
CA LEU A 354 -20.61 21.88 17.81
C LEU A 354 -20.40 23.07 18.75
N ASN A 355 -19.68 24.09 18.26
CA ASN A 355 -19.44 25.33 18.97
C ASN A 355 -19.39 26.48 17.95
N PRO A 356 -20.45 27.32 17.87
CA PRO A 356 -20.50 28.46 16.96
C PRO A 356 -19.36 29.47 17.16
N GLY A 357 -18.72 29.46 18.34
CA GLY A 357 -17.57 30.30 18.68
C GLY A 357 -16.21 29.70 18.31
N ILE A 358 -16.13 28.49 17.74
CA ILE A 358 -14.85 27.93 17.26
C ILE A 358 -14.23 28.88 16.23
N LEU A 359 -12.94 29.15 16.39
CA LEU A 359 -12.13 29.86 15.40
C LEU A 359 -11.39 28.86 14.52
N LEU A 360 -11.53 29.02 13.20
CA LEU A 360 -10.77 28.28 12.20
C LEU A 360 -9.62 29.14 11.69
N TYR A 361 -8.39 28.70 11.96
CA TYR A 361 -7.17 29.30 11.42
C TYR A 361 -6.82 28.60 10.11
N GLY A 362 -6.47 29.37 9.09
CA GLY A 362 -6.09 28.84 7.80
C GLY A 362 -5.47 29.89 6.89
N ARG A 363 -4.94 29.43 5.76
CA ARG A 363 -4.30 30.25 4.74
C ARG A 363 -5.34 31.02 3.91
N GLU A 364 -5.01 32.24 3.48
CA GLU A 364 -5.90 33.06 2.60
C GLU A 364 -5.95 32.56 1.16
N ASN A 365 -4.87 31.96 0.68
CA ASN A 365 -4.72 31.53 -0.72
C ASN A 365 -5.39 30.18 -1.03
N PHE A 366 -6.33 29.73 -0.19
CA PHE A 366 -7.06 28.46 -0.30
C PHE A 366 -7.92 28.30 -1.56
N HIS A 367 -8.32 29.42 -2.18
CA HIS A 367 -9.29 29.45 -3.27
C HIS A 367 -8.88 28.58 -4.47
N GLY A 368 -7.58 28.56 -4.84
CA GLY A 368 -7.09 27.74 -5.95
C GLY A 368 -7.22 26.25 -5.69
N THR A 369 -6.94 25.82 -4.45
CA THR A 369 -7.15 24.45 -3.97
C THR A 369 -8.63 24.06 -4.06
N ILE A 370 -9.55 24.91 -3.58
CA ILE A 370 -10.99 24.65 -3.67
C ILE A 370 -11.45 24.56 -5.15
N ASP A 371 -11.00 25.47 -6.01
CA ASP A 371 -11.36 25.47 -7.43
C ASP A 371 -10.96 24.18 -8.13
N ARG A 372 -9.81 23.57 -7.76
CA ARG A 372 -9.37 22.27 -8.28
C ARG A 372 -10.20 21.12 -7.73
N VAL A 373 -10.44 21.11 -6.43
CA VAL A 373 -11.27 20.09 -5.76
C VAL A 373 -12.67 20.04 -6.38
N LEU A 374 -13.28 21.17 -6.70
CA LEU A 374 -14.65 21.23 -7.23
C LEU A 374 -14.76 20.82 -8.71
N LYS A 375 -13.65 20.44 -9.38
CA LYS A 375 -13.70 19.91 -10.75
C LYS A 375 -14.36 18.52 -10.75
N ASN A 376 -15.34 18.35 -11.63
CA ASN A 376 -16.01 17.07 -11.83
C ASN A 376 -15.05 16.01 -12.40
N HIS A 377 -15.05 14.82 -11.80
CA HIS A 377 -14.39 13.62 -12.33
C HIS A 377 -15.37 12.43 -12.36
N SER A 378 -15.08 11.43 -13.20
CA SER A 378 -15.98 10.28 -13.42
C SER A 378 -15.94 9.23 -12.31
N TYR A 379 -14.88 9.22 -11.50
CA TYR A 379 -14.69 8.26 -10.41
C TYR A 379 -15.42 8.74 -9.15
N THR A 380 -16.60 8.19 -8.88
CA THR A 380 -17.47 8.69 -7.79
C THR A 380 -17.21 7.99 -6.46
N GLN A 381 -16.61 6.81 -6.49
CA GLN A 381 -16.35 6.02 -5.29
C GLN A 381 -15.17 6.56 -4.46
N PHE A 382 -14.34 7.44 -5.02
CA PHE A 382 -13.23 8.03 -4.26
C PHE A 382 -13.70 8.90 -3.10
N ARG A 383 -14.56 9.90 -3.38
CA ARG A 383 -15.12 10.80 -2.35
C ARG A 383 -16.40 10.24 -1.70
N GLY A 384 -17.00 9.22 -2.30
CA GLY A 384 -18.28 8.64 -1.90
C GLY A 384 -19.45 9.29 -2.64
N ALA A 385 -20.47 8.50 -2.94
CA ALA A 385 -21.64 8.90 -3.73
C ALA A 385 -22.52 9.95 -3.03
N SER A 386 -22.37 10.13 -1.72
CA SER A 386 -23.07 11.13 -0.90
C SER A 386 -22.29 12.45 -0.78
N PHE A 387 -21.09 12.56 -1.36
CA PHE A 387 -20.27 13.75 -1.27
C PHE A 387 -20.99 14.98 -1.82
N LYS A 388 -20.84 16.12 -1.13
CA LYS A 388 -21.46 17.39 -1.52
C LYS A 388 -20.42 18.50 -1.63
N ASP A 389 -20.36 19.14 -2.78
CA ASP A 389 -19.51 20.30 -3.07
C ASP A 389 -19.67 21.44 -2.05
N ASP A 390 -20.88 21.60 -1.50
CA ASP A 390 -21.20 22.56 -0.44
C ASP A 390 -20.40 22.35 0.85
N TRP A 391 -19.84 21.16 1.09
CA TRP A 391 -18.96 20.88 2.24
C TRP A 391 -17.58 21.50 2.08
N VAL A 392 -17.17 21.81 0.86
CA VAL A 392 -15.86 22.41 0.54
C VAL A 392 -16.04 23.87 0.14
N SER A 393 -16.91 24.16 -0.82
CA SER A 393 -17.10 25.49 -1.41
C SER A 393 -17.48 26.61 -0.42
N LYS A 394 -17.98 26.24 0.76
CA LYS A 394 -18.37 27.20 1.82
C LYS A 394 -17.28 27.45 2.86
N TYR A 395 -16.18 26.72 2.78
CA TYR A 395 -15.05 26.90 3.68
C TYR A 395 -14.45 28.30 3.53
N LYS A 396 -14.08 28.88 4.67
CA LYS A 396 -13.23 30.06 4.78
C LYS A 396 -12.61 30.07 6.18
N PRO A 397 -11.36 30.52 6.33
CA PRO A 397 -10.79 30.75 7.65
C PRO A 397 -11.52 31.90 8.36
N ASP A 398 -11.66 31.82 9.68
CA ASP A 398 -12.06 32.96 10.52
C ASP A 398 -10.85 33.84 10.86
N VAL A 399 -9.68 33.20 11.01
CA VAL A 399 -8.40 33.86 11.23
C VAL A 399 -7.45 33.47 10.10
N VAL A 400 -7.07 34.48 9.34
CA VAL A 400 -6.15 34.34 8.20
C VAL A 400 -4.71 34.28 8.71
N VAL A 401 -3.94 33.35 8.17
CA VAL A 401 -2.51 33.21 8.40
C VAL A 401 -1.79 33.43 7.06
N ASP A 402 -1.14 34.58 6.90
CA ASP A 402 -0.42 34.96 5.67
C ASP A 402 1.10 35.10 5.86
N SER A 403 1.53 35.08 7.12
CA SER A 403 2.91 35.17 7.58
C SER A 403 3.10 34.30 8.81
N THR A 404 4.35 33.95 9.13
CA THR A 404 4.63 33.19 10.36
C THR A 404 4.04 33.91 11.56
N SER A 405 3.17 33.21 12.29
CA SER A 405 2.43 33.77 13.42
C SER A 405 2.56 32.88 14.64
N GLU A 406 2.76 33.49 15.79
CA GLU A 406 2.90 32.83 17.08
C GLU A 406 1.79 33.31 18.01
N PHE A 407 1.18 32.38 18.76
CA PHE A 407 0.16 32.69 19.74
C PHE A 407 0.02 31.57 20.78
N SER A 408 -0.88 31.76 21.75
CA SER A 408 -1.15 30.78 22.78
C SER A 408 -2.61 30.36 22.81
N ILE A 409 -2.84 29.06 23.04
CA ILE A 409 -4.16 28.45 23.25
C ILE A 409 -4.08 27.63 24.53
N GLY A 410 -4.81 28.01 25.58
CA GLY A 410 -4.78 27.37 26.90
C GLY A 410 -3.36 27.13 27.43
N GLU A 411 -2.53 28.18 27.42
CA GLU A 411 -1.10 28.18 27.78
C GLU A 411 -0.15 27.43 26.81
N SER A 412 -0.65 26.63 25.85
CA SER A 412 0.21 26.04 24.82
C SER A 412 0.74 27.08 23.85
N HIS A 413 2.05 27.09 23.59
CA HIS A 413 2.64 27.86 22.50
C HIS A 413 2.42 27.19 21.14
N VAL A 414 1.94 27.96 20.15
CA VAL A 414 1.64 27.48 18.80
C VAL A 414 2.25 28.42 17.77
N GLU A 415 2.98 27.85 16.82
CA GLU A 415 3.53 28.55 15.67
C GLU A 415 2.85 28.04 14.40
N LEU A 416 2.28 28.95 13.61
CA LEU A 416 1.72 28.66 12.29
C LEU A 416 2.67 29.22 11.25
N ILE A 417 3.20 28.35 10.39
CA ILE A 417 4.26 28.68 9.45
C ILE A 417 3.73 28.44 8.04
N PRO A 418 3.35 29.50 7.31
CA PRO A 418 2.98 29.42 5.91
C PRO A 418 4.11 28.82 5.07
N VAL A 419 3.82 27.70 4.40
CA VAL A 419 4.67 27.10 3.39
C VAL A 419 3.89 26.99 2.09
N ASN A 420 4.55 26.98 0.94
CA ASN A 420 3.84 26.78 -0.31
C ASN A 420 4.19 25.38 -0.79
N GLY A 421 3.22 24.55 -1.11
CA GLY A 421 3.47 23.35 -1.88
C GLY A 421 3.65 22.05 -1.09
N GLY A 422 4.33 21.09 -1.73
CA GLY A 422 4.00 19.70 -1.52
C GLY A 422 2.73 19.35 -2.31
N GLU A 423 1.60 19.19 -1.64
CA GLU A 423 0.32 18.94 -2.32
C GLU A 423 -0.33 20.21 -2.86
N THR A 424 -0.48 21.22 -2.00
CA THR A 424 -1.30 22.42 -2.26
C THR A 424 -0.54 23.72 -2.00
N GLU A 425 -0.91 24.80 -2.68
CA GLU A 425 -0.29 26.13 -2.51
C GLU A 425 -0.61 26.78 -1.16
N ASP A 426 -1.68 26.34 -0.50
CA ASP A 426 -2.16 26.85 0.78
C ASP A 426 -1.77 25.95 1.96
N ALA A 427 -0.65 25.24 1.84
CA ALA A 427 -0.08 24.43 2.91
C ALA A 427 0.34 25.27 4.14
N LEU A 428 0.22 24.69 5.33
CA LEU A 428 0.54 25.33 6.60
C LEU A 428 1.16 24.30 7.54
N LEU A 429 2.36 24.58 8.02
CA LEU A 429 2.94 23.82 9.12
C LEU A 429 2.36 24.36 10.43
N ILE A 430 1.92 23.45 11.30
CA ILE A 430 1.43 23.77 12.64
C ILE A 430 2.40 23.15 13.63
N HIS A 431 3.13 24.00 14.35
CA HIS A 431 4.20 23.59 15.25
C HIS A 431 3.82 23.89 16.71
N PHE A 432 3.98 22.88 17.57
CA PHE A 432 3.87 22.97 19.01
C PHE A 432 5.27 22.73 19.62
N PRO A 433 6.06 23.78 19.86
CA PRO A 433 7.46 23.64 20.29
C PRO A 433 7.62 22.85 21.59
N ASP A 434 6.75 23.10 22.58
CA ASP A 434 6.80 22.43 23.89
C ASP A 434 6.49 20.92 23.82
N LEU A 435 5.84 20.50 22.73
CA LEU A 435 5.55 19.09 22.43
C LEU A 435 6.57 18.47 21.45
N GLU A 436 7.52 19.27 20.95
CA GLU A 436 8.45 18.90 19.87
C GLU A 436 7.69 18.29 18.67
N LEU A 437 6.53 18.87 18.31
CA LEU A 437 5.56 18.30 17.39
C LEU A 437 5.23 19.25 16.23
N VAL A 438 5.32 18.75 15.00
CA VAL A 438 4.86 19.43 13.79
C VAL A 438 3.76 18.61 13.11
N PHE A 439 2.67 19.28 12.74
CA PHE A 439 1.72 18.77 11.74
C PHE A 439 2.10 19.34 10.36
N MET A 440 2.36 18.45 9.40
CA MET A 440 2.79 18.79 8.04
C MET A 440 1.65 18.77 7.01
N GLY A 441 0.43 18.41 7.44
CA GLY A 441 -0.67 18.10 6.51
C GLY A 441 -0.22 17.08 5.48
N ASP A 442 -0.45 17.40 4.22
CA ASP A 442 -0.26 16.51 3.08
C ASP A 442 0.90 16.90 2.17
N ALA A 443 1.84 17.71 2.68
CA ALA A 443 3.00 18.14 1.90
C ALA A 443 3.80 16.99 1.25
N LEU A 444 3.75 15.79 1.84
CA LEU A 444 4.42 14.58 1.36
C LEU A 444 3.45 13.48 0.91
N MET A 445 2.22 13.85 0.54
CA MET A 445 1.28 12.94 -0.09
C MET A 445 1.97 12.21 -1.24
N PRO A 446 1.91 10.86 -1.34
CA PRO A 446 2.71 10.16 -2.33
C PRO A 446 2.39 10.49 -3.79
N PHE A 447 1.28 11.18 -4.03
CA PHE A 447 0.77 11.59 -5.34
C PHE A 447 1.01 13.06 -5.62
N TYR A 448 1.41 13.81 -4.59
CA TYR A 448 1.44 15.27 -4.58
C TYR A 448 0.11 15.80 -5.13
N GLY A 449 -0.99 15.31 -4.53
CA GLY A 449 -2.36 15.65 -4.86
C GLY A 449 -3.17 14.57 -5.54
N GLU A 450 -4.48 14.81 -5.65
CA GLU A 450 -5.42 14.02 -6.39
C GLU A 450 -4.97 13.83 -7.86
N PRO A 451 -4.81 12.59 -8.36
CA PRO A 451 -4.21 12.34 -9.67
C PRO A 451 -4.97 12.91 -10.88
N TRP A 452 -6.24 13.29 -10.72
CA TRP A 452 -7.07 13.87 -11.80
C TRP A 452 -7.15 15.40 -11.75
N THR A 453 -6.53 16.03 -10.75
CA THR A 453 -6.39 17.48 -10.64
C THR A 453 -4.94 17.87 -10.96
N GLU A 454 -4.78 19.03 -11.60
CA GLU A 454 -3.46 19.60 -11.88
C GLU A 454 -3.00 20.34 -10.63
N GLU A 455 -2.21 19.66 -9.81
CA GLU A 455 -1.66 20.15 -8.55
C GLU A 455 -0.38 19.38 -8.23
N GLY A 456 0.22 19.65 -7.07
CA GLY A 456 1.50 19.06 -6.67
C GLY A 456 2.69 19.96 -7.01
N PHE A 457 3.29 20.52 -5.99
CA PHE A 457 4.36 21.52 -6.08
C PHE A 457 5.70 20.86 -5.77
N ILE A 458 6.32 20.29 -6.82
CA ILE A 458 7.50 19.41 -6.70
C ILE A 458 8.74 20.13 -6.17
N ASP A 459 8.97 21.38 -6.56
CA ASP A 459 10.14 22.12 -6.06
C ASP A 459 9.93 22.54 -4.61
N GLU A 460 8.75 23.07 -4.32
CA GLU A 460 8.43 23.61 -3.02
C GLU A 460 8.22 22.51 -1.96
N ALA A 461 7.94 21.26 -2.36
CA ALA A 461 7.99 20.11 -1.46
C ALA A 461 9.36 19.98 -0.76
N LEU A 462 10.46 20.34 -1.43
CA LEU A 462 11.79 20.38 -0.79
C LEU A 462 11.88 21.48 0.26
N ASP A 463 11.29 22.64 0.00
CA ASP A 463 11.28 23.76 0.93
C ASP A 463 10.46 23.42 2.18
N VAL A 464 9.32 22.73 2.03
CA VAL A 464 8.52 22.25 3.18
C VAL A 464 9.29 21.25 4.04
N MET A 465 10.01 20.31 3.41
CA MET A 465 10.86 19.36 4.14
C MET A 465 12.00 20.07 4.87
N ASP A 466 12.66 21.03 4.21
CA ASP A 466 13.77 21.78 4.81
C ASP A 466 13.25 22.65 5.99
N ALA A 467 12.14 23.35 5.83
CA ALA A 467 11.50 24.12 6.90
C ALA A 467 11.13 23.25 8.11
N THR A 468 10.57 22.06 7.88
CA THR A 468 10.23 21.14 8.98
C THR A 468 11.48 20.61 9.70
N LEU A 469 12.56 20.32 8.95
CA LEU A 469 13.81 19.86 9.55
C LEU A 469 14.51 20.95 10.37
N GLU A 470 14.33 22.23 10.03
CA GLU A 470 14.86 23.36 10.80
C GLU A 470 14.21 23.48 12.18
N LEU A 471 12.91 23.16 12.30
CA LEU A 471 12.18 23.12 13.58
C LEU A 471 12.67 22.00 14.51
N SER A 472 13.42 21.02 13.99
CA SER A 472 13.96 19.88 14.74
C SER A 472 12.93 19.11 15.59
N PRO A 473 11.73 18.77 15.07
CA PRO A 473 10.71 18.10 15.86
C PRO A 473 11.08 16.66 16.19
N LYS A 474 10.54 16.15 17.30
CA LYS A 474 10.57 14.73 17.64
C LYS A 474 9.42 13.96 17.01
N TYR A 475 8.26 14.59 16.89
CA TYR A 475 7.06 14.02 16.30
C TYR A 475 6.67 14.78 15.04
N ILE A 476 6.43 14.04 13.96
CA ILE A 476 5.90 14.59 12.71
C ILE A 476 4.62 13.83 12.38
N LEU A 477 3.50 14.55 12.37
CA LEU A 477 2.19 14.02 12.01
C LEU A 477 1.74 14.60 10.67
N HIS A 478 1.10 13.76 9.87
CA HIS A 478 0.57 14.12 8.55
C HIS A 478 -0.94 13.91 8.52
N GLY A 479 -1.59 14.36 7.44
CA GLY A 479 -3.03 14.17 7.24
C GLY A 479 -3.51 12.73 7.25
N HIS A 480 -2.62 11.78 6.98
CA HIS A 480 -2.93 10.37 6.85
C HIS A 480 -1.92 9.49 7.57
N ILE A 481 -2.41 8.39 8.16
CA ILE A 481 -1.56 7.41 8.84
C ILE A 481 -0.47 6.86 7.92
N GLY A 482 -0.77 6.60 6.66
CA GLY A 482 0.23 6.01 5.79
C GLY A 482 1.44 6.92 5.55
N ILE A 483 1.18 8.22 5.42
CA ILE A 483 2.24 9.23 5.26
C ILE A 483 3.04 9.33 6.57
N THR A 484 2.33 9.35 7.71
CA THR A 484 2.98 9.36 9.02
C THR A 484 3.90 8.15 9.18
N VAL A 485 3.49 6.93 8.83
CA VAL A 485 4.37 5.74 8.87
C VAL A 485 5.62 5.91 8.02
N MET A 486 5.49 6.52 6.83
CA MET A 486 6.61 6.71 5.90
C MET A 486 7.60 7.79 6.37
N TYR A 487 7.14 8.84 7.05
CA TYR A 487 7.93 10.03 7.36
C TYR A 487 7.78 10.53 8.82
N LYS A 488 7.67 9.63 9.81
CA LYS A 488 7.28 9.98 11.20
C LYS A 488 8.28 10.82 11.99
N ASN A 489 9.53 10.92 11.54
CA ASN A 489 10.60 11.57 12.29
C ASN A 489 11.64 12.22 11.38
N THR A 490 12.48 13.06 11.97
CA THR A 490 13.52 13.84 11.27
C THR A 490 14.58 12.99 10.58
N GLN A 491 14.87 11.77 11.06
CA GLN A 491 15.80 10.85 10.38
C GLN A 491 15.21 10.37 9.05
N GLN A 492 14.00 9.83 9.07
CA GLN A 492 13.31 9.36 7.87
C GLN A 492 13.06 10.52 6.90
N LEU A 493 12.60 11.67 7.41
CA LEU A 493 12.36 12.86 6.60
C LEU A 493 13.63 13.33 5.89
N ARG A 494 14.77 13.41 6.59
CA ARG A 494 16.05 13.83 6.02
C ARG A 494 16.53 12.86 4.94
N ALA A 495 16.48 11.55 5.20
CA ALA A 495 16.88 10.54 4.23
C ALA A 495 15.97 10.58 2.98
N TYR A 496 14.65 10.73 3.18
CA TYR A 496 13.70 10.82 2.09
C TYR A 496 13.91 12.10 1.27
N ARG A 497 14.11 13.25 1.92
CA ARG A 497 14.39 14.54 1.28
C ARG A 497 15.57 14.44 0.31
N ASP A 498 16.66 13.79 0.71
CA ASP A 498 17.84 13.62 -0.16
C ASP A 498 17.56 12.69 -1.35
N ALA A 499 16.82 11.58 -1.12
CA ALA A 499 16.39 10.68 -2.18
C ALA A 499 15.40 11.35 -3.17
N TYR A 500 14.49 12.17 -2.65
CA TYR A 500 13.53 12.97 -3.41
C TYR A 500 14.25 13.96 -4.32
N LYS A 501 15.18 14.75 -3.74
CA LYS A 501 16.00 15.71 -4.49
C LYS A 501 16.74 15.04 -5.64
N TRP A 502 17.35 13.88 -5.38
CA TRP A 502 18.03 13.10 -6.40
C TRP A 502 17.07 12.68 -7.52
N LEU A 503 15.90 12.13 -7.17
CA LEU A 503 14.91 11.66 -8.16
C LEU A 503 14.40 12.80 -9.05
N VAL A 504 14.07 13.96 -8.47
CA VAL A 504 13.64 15.13 -9.24
C VAL A 504 14.75 15.59 -10.19
N GLN A 505 15.99 15.70 -9.71
CA GLN A 505 17.12 16.11 -10.54
C GLN A 505 17.38 15.15 -11.72
N GLU A 506 17.37 13.85 -11.45
CA GLU A 506 17.57 12.84 -12.49
C GLU A 506 16.37 12.78 -13.45
N THR A 507 15.14 12.98 -12.97
CA THR A 507 13.95 13.08 -13.84
C THR A 507 14.07 14.26 -14.79
N ARG A 508 14.39 15.45 -14.28
CA ARG A 508 14.61 16.66 -15.11
C ARG A 508 15.71 16.46 -16.15
N LYS A 509 16.79 15.78 -15.77
CA LYS A 509 17.89 15.44 -16.68
C LYS A 509 17.40 14.59 -17.84
N HIS A 510 16.60 13.56 -17.58
CA HIS A 510 16.04 12.69 -18.61
C HIS A 510 15.04 13.42 -19.52
N LEU A 511 14.11 14.20 -18.94
CA LEU A 511 13.12 14.96 -19.72
C LEU A 511 13.78 15.93 -20.70
N ARG A 512 14.82 16.66 -20.27
CA ARG A 512 15.60 17.55 -21.14
C ARG A 512 16.33 16.84 -22.29
N ASN A 513 16.43 15.52 -22.25
CA ASN A 513 17.09 14.68 -23.26
C ASN A 513 16.08 13.75 -23.97
N GLY A 514 14.80 14.12 -23.99
CA GLY A 514 13.78 13.44 -24.81
C GLY A 514 13.21 12.16 -24.22
N TYR A 515 13.44 11.87 -22.95
CA TYR A 515 12.76 10.75 -22.28
C TYR A 515 11.35 11.17 -21.88
N SER A 516 10.35 10.33 -22.15
CA SER A 516 9.01 10.50 -21.59
C SER A 516 8.97 10.13 -20.11
N ALA A 517 7.93 10.55 -19.39
CA ALA A 517 7.70 10.10 -18.01
C ALA A 517 7.63 8.56 -17.92
N LYS A 518 7.01 7.92 -18.92
CA LYS A 518 6.90 6.45 -18.99
C LYS A 518 8.25 5.78 -19.17
N ASP A 519 9.13 6.35 -20.00
CA ASP A 519 10.50 5.86 -20.15
C ASP A 519 11.25 5.90 -18.81
N ILE A 520 11.17 7.03 -18.10
CA ILE A 520 11.86 7.25 -16.83
C ILE A 520 11.33 6.30 -15.74
N ILE A 521 10.01 6.10 -15.64
CA ILE A 521 9.42 5.12 -14.72
C ILE A 521 9.95 3.71 -15.01
N ARG A 522 10.07 3.33 -16.28
CA ARG A 522 10.60 2.01 -16.70
C ARG A 522 12.09 1.83 -16.42
N LEU A 523 12.86 2.91 -16.29
CA LEU A 523 14.26 2.82 -15.86
C LEU A 523 14.41 2.29 -14.42
N ASN A 524 13.34 2.38 -13.61
CA ASN A 524 13.33 1.93 -12.21
C ASN A 524 14.51 2.53 -11.42
N LEU A 525 14.63 3.85 -11.46
CA LEU A 525 15.75 4.59 -10.85
C LEU A 525 15.75 4.43 -9.32
N ILE A 526 16.93 4.15 -8.77
CA ILE A 526 17.16 3.98 -7.33
C ILE A 526 18.42 4.78 -6.94
N PRO A 527 18.35 5.71 -5.98
CA PRO A 527 19.48 6.54 -5.60
C PRO A 527 20.64 5.69 -5.07
N PRO A 528 21.88 5.98 -5.50
CA PRO A 528 23.07 5.43 -4.86
C PRO A 528 23.05 5.71 -3.36
N GLY A 529 23.28 4.68 -2.53
CA GLY A 529 23.29 4.81 -1.07
C GLY A 529 21.96 4.50 -0.41
N LEU A 530 20.86 4.34 -1.17
CA LEU A 530 19.54 4.05 -0.59
C LEU A 530 19.55 2.80 0.29
N GLN A 531 20.34 1.78 -0.04
CA GLN A 531 20.45 0.55 0.73
C GLN A 531 20.90 0.77 2.20
N ASN A 532 21.50 1.91 2.51
CA ASN A 532 21.91 2.30 3.86
C ASN A 532 20.75 2.95 4.65
N HIS A 533 19.60 3.16 4.02
CA HIS A 533 18.41 3.79 4.58
C HIS A 533 17.16 2.90 4.42
N PRO A 534 17.16 1.69 5.01
CA PRO A 534 16.00 0.79 4.92
C PRO A 534 14.70 1.40 5.44
N GLU A 535 14.80 2.35 6.38
CA GLU A 535 13.68 3.08 6.97
C GLU A 535 12.86 3.93 5.97
N ILE A 536 13.38 4.19 4.77
CA ILE A 536 12.68 4.92 3.70
C ILE A 536 12.43 4.08 2.44
N PHE A 537 12.63 2.76 2.45
CA PHE A 537 12.37 1.96 1.24
C PHE A 537 10.93 2.11 0.74
N ILE A 538 9.97 2.07 1.66
CA ILE A 538 8.55 2.27 1.37
C ILE A 538 8.28 3.73 1.00
N GLY A 539 8.79 4.67 1.80
CA GLY A 539 8.64 6.11 1.57
C GLY A 539 9.22 6.57 0.24
N TYR A 540 10.28 5.95 -0.27
CA TYR A 540 10.82 6.24 -1.60
C TYR A 540 9.98 5.60 -2.71
N LEU A 541 9.65 4.31 -2.58
CA LEU A 541 8.97 3.57 -3.65
C LEU A 541 7.55 4.08 -3.91
N SER A 542 6.80 4.37 -2.84
CA SER A 542 5.40 4.78 -2.88
C SER A 542 5.16 5.99 -3.82
N PRO A 543 5.87 7.13 -3.66
CA PRO A 543 5.70 8.30 -4.50
C PRO A 543 6.49 8.32 -5.80
N ARG A 544 7.50 7.44 -5.97
CA ARG A 544 8.51 7.57 -7.04
C ARG A 544 7.90 7.84 -8.42
N ASN A 545 6.89 7.04 -8.80
CA ASN A 545 6.31 7.15 -10.13
C ASN A 545 5.50 8.45 -10.31
N HIS A 546 4.85 8.94 -9.24
CA HIS A 546 4.07 10.16 -9.27
C HIS A 546 4.96 11.40 -9.27
N ILE A 547 6.08 11.38 -8.53
CA ILE A 547 7.11 12.42 -8.62
C ILE A 547 7.62 12.54 -10.06
N ILE A 548 7.92 11.42 -10.71
CA ILE A 548 8.36 11.42 -12.11
C ILE A 548 7.27 12.02 -13.02
N ALA A 549 6.02 11.57 -12.85
CA ALA A 549 4.90 12.03 -13.67
C ALA A 549 4.59 13.52 -13.49
N ARG A 550 4.50 14.01 -12.25
CA ARG A 550 4.26 15.43 -11.93
C ARG A 550 5.41 16.32 -12.38
N THR A 551 6.66 15.88 -12.19
CA THR A 551 7.84 16.60 -12.72
C THR A 551 7.78 16.74 -14.24
N ALA A 552 7.35 15.68 -14.94
CA ALA A 552 7.17 15.72 -16.38
C ALA A 552 6.04 16.67 -16.80
N ASP A 553 4.88 16.57 -16.15
CA ASP A 553 3.71 17.42 -16.41
C ASP A 553 4.04 18.92 -16.37
N HIS A 554 4.88 19.34 -15.42
CA HIS A 554 5.32 20.72 -15.27
C HIS A 554 6.40 21.17 -16.28
N MET A 555 6.93 20.25 -17.09
CA MET A 555 8.05 20.52 -17.99
C MET A 555 7.76 20.24 -19.46
N VAL A 556 6.82 19.35 -19.76
CA VAL A 556 6.54 18.88 -21.12
C VAL A 556 5.22 19.45 -21.63
N GLY A 557 5.13 19.62 -22.94
CA GLY A 557 3.88 20.05 -23.57
C GLY A 557 2.88 18.92 -23.73
N ILE A 558 1.74 19.24 -24.34
CA ILE A 558 0.69 18.27 -24.71
C ILE A 558 1.16 17.19 -25.71
N TRP A 559 2.33 17.40 -26.34
CA TRP A 559 3.03 16.40 -27.15
C TRP A 559 4.36 16.06 -26.48
N GLN A 560 4.60 14.77 -26.27
CA GLN A 560 5.80 14.29 -25.58
C GLN A 560 6.59 13.40 -26.53
N GLU A 561 7.83 13.78 -26.79
CA GLU A 561 8.76 12.90 -27.49
C GLU A 561 9.17 11.73 -26.58
N GLU A 562 9.41 10.57 -27.18
CA GLU A 562 10.10 9.45 -26.52
C GLU A 562 11.58 9.42 -26.94
N VAL A 563 12.38 8.61 -26.24
CA VAL A 563 13.85 8.52 -26.44
C VAL A 563 14.24 8.26 -27.90
N THR A 564 13.38 7.56 -28.66
CA THR A 564 13.66 7.24 -30.07
C THR A 564 13.04 8.21 -31.07
N GLY A 565 12.11 9.06 -30.63
CA GLY A 565 11.33 9.97 -31.46
C GLY A 565 10.34 9.30 -32.42
N LYS A 566 10.02 8.01 -32.23
CA LYS A 566 9.21 7.21 -33.17
C LYS A 566 7.78 6.94 -32.70
N ASP A 567 7.52 7.04 -31.41
CA ASP A 567 6.21 6.85 -30.79
C ASP A 567 5.84 8.02 -29.84
N PRO A 568 5.72 9.26 -30.36
CA PRO A 568 5.43 10.41 -29.51
C PRO A 568 4.01 10.32 -28.90
N GLU A 569 3.89 10.68 -27.63
CA GLU A 569 2.59 10.77 -26.97
C GLU A 569 1.83 12.03 -27.37
N GLY A 570 0.50 11.92 -27.46
CA GLY A 570 -0.39 13.05 -27.73
C GLY A 570 -0.58 13.39 -29.22
N LEU A 571 0.11 12.71 -30.14
CA LEU A 571 -0.04 12.92 -31.58
C LEU A 571 -1.36 12.35 -32.11
N ASP A 572 -1.65 11.09 -31.77
CA ASP A 572 -2.87 10.37 -32.15
C ASP A 572 -3.65 9.93 -30.90
N VAL A 573 -4.98 9.88 -31.02
CA VAL A 573 -5.88 9.51 -29.91
C VAL A 573 -6.30 8.04 -30.06
N ILE A 574 -5.48 7.11 -29.54
CA ILE A 574 -5.79 5.68 -29.51
C ILE A 574 -6.33 5.27 -28.13
N THR A 575 -7.62 4.90 -28.10
CA THR A 575 -8.32 4.56 -26.85
C THR A 575 -8.56 3.05 -26.71
N SER A 576 -9.28 2.66 -25.66
CA SER A 576 -9.77 1.28 -25.51
C SER A 576 -10.69 0.85 -26.68
N VAL A 577 -11.34 1.79 -27.37
CA VAL A 577 -12.23 1.52 -28.51
C VAL A 577 -11.43 0.98 -29.70
N GLU A 578 -10.33 1.63 -30.06
CA GLU A 578 -9.44 1.26 -31.16
C GLU A 578 -8.70 -0.05 -30.83
N ARG A 579 -8.25 -0.21 -29.57
CA ARG A 579 -7.64 -1.47 -29.11
C ARG A 579 -8.62 -2.65 -29.20
N GLY A 580 -9.88 -2.44 -28.83
CA GLY A 580 -10.93 -3.44 -29.02
C GLY A 580 -11.19 -3.73 -30.50
N ARG A 581 -11.18 -2.70 -31.35
CA ARG A 581 -11.32 -2.83 -32.81
C ARG A 581 -10.21 -3.67 -33.41
N LEU A 582 -8.96 -3.48 -32.98
CA LEU A 582 -7.81 -4.31 -33.38
C LEU A 582 -8.09 -5.80 -33.15
N LEU A 583 -8.50 -6.15 -31.93
CA LEU A 583 -8.78 -7.54 -31.54
C LEU A 583 -9.90 -8.17 -32.38
N GLN A 584 -11.00 -7.44 -32.58
CA GLN A 584 -12.20 -7.96 -33.25
C GLN A 584 -12.12 -7.88 -34.78
N LEU A 585 -11.91 -6.68 -35.32
CA LEU A 585 -12.07 -6.40 -36.74
C LEU A 585 -10.85 -6.83 -37.54
N TYR A 586 -9.66 -6.52 -37.04
CA TYR A 586 -8.42 -6.70 -37.82
C TYR A 586 -7.77 -8.06 -37.56
N LEU A 587 -7.78 -8.54 -36.31
CA LEU A 587 -7.26 -9.87 -35.97
C LEU A 587 -8.32 -10.98 -36.08
N GLY A 588 -9.60 -10.64 -36.25
CA GLY A 588 -10.68 -11.61 -36.41
C GLY A 588 -10.88 -12.55 -35.21
N LEU A 589 -10.46 -12.13 -34.00
CA LEU A 589 -10.50 -13.00 -32.83
C LEU A 589 -11.93 -13.16 -32.31
N SER A 590 -12.33 -14.38 -31.96
CA SER A 590 -13.53 -14.60 -31.15
C SER A 590 -13.28 -14.17 -29.70
N GLY A 591 -14.36 -13.84 -28.97
CA GLY A 591 -14.23 -13.52 -27.55
C GLY A 591 -13.61 -14.64 -26.70
N ASN A 592 -13.71 -15.91 -27.12
CA ASN A 592 -13.02 -17.03 -26.45
C ASN A 592 -11.50 -17.00 -26.69
N GLN A 593 -11.05 -16.64 -27.89
CA GLN A 593 -9.63 -16.49 -28.19
C GLN A 593 -9.03 -15.30 -27.44
N VAL A 594 -9.77 -14.18 -27.37
CA VAL A 594 -9.38 -13.03 -26.54
C VAL A 594 -9.28 -13.42 -25.06
N ALA A 595 -10.27 -14.13 -24.51
CA ALA A 595 -10.22 -14.62 -23.13
C ALA A 595 -9.01 -15.55 -22.88
N LYS A 596 -8.63 -16.38 -23.85
CA LYS A 596 -7.41 -17.22 -23.74
C LYS A 596 -6.13 -16.37 -23.70
N ALA A 597 -6.05 -15.31 -24.51
CA ALA A 597 -4.91 -14.39 -24.50
C ALA A 597 -4.82 -13.62 -23.18
N LEU A 598 -5.95 -13.09 -22.68
CA LEU A 598 -6.02 -12.43 -21.37
C LEU A 598 -5.58 -13.35 -20.23
N ARG A 599 -6.01 -14.62 -20.24
CA ARG A 599 -5.54 -15.62 -19.28
C ARG A 599 -4.02 -15.78 -19.34
N LYS A 600 -3.44 -15.88 -20.54
CA LYS A 600 -1.98 -16.00 -20.71
C LYS A 600 -1.24 -14.78 -20.17
N MET A 601 -1.74 -13.57 -20.38
CA MET A 601 -1.15 -12.34 -19.81
C MET A 601 -1.14 -12.41 -18.28
N ILE A 602 -2.27 -12.77 -17.66
CA ILE A 602 -2.38 -12.95 -16.21
C ILE A 602 -1.43 -14.05 -15.71
N ASP A 603 -1.37 -15.19 -16.40
CA ASP A 603 -0.48 -16.30 -16.02
C ASP A 603 1.00 -15.93 -16.18
N ASN A 604 1.34 -14.97 -17.05
CA ASN A 604 2.68 -14.41 -17.20
C ASN A 604 2.98 -13.26 -16.21
N GLY A 605 1.97 -12.78 -15.48
CA GLY A 605 2.11 -11.65 -14.55
C GLY A 605 1.86 -10.27 -15.15
N ASP A 606 1.46 -10.19 -16.41
CA ASP A 606 1.18 -8.96 -17.16
C ASP A 606 -0.21 -8.38 -16.79
N ASN A 607 -0.43 -8.09 -15.51
CA ASN A 607 -1.77 -7.76 -15.00
C ASN A 607 -2.30 -6.41 -15.54
N GLU A 608 -1.45 -5.39 -15.69
CA GLU A 608 -1.80 -4.08 -16.26
C GLU A 608 -2.21 -4.22 -17.72
N LEU A 609 -1.42 -4.95 -18.50
CA LEU A 609 -1.72 -5.25 -19.90
C LEU A 609 -3.02 -6.04 -20.00
N ALA A 610 -3.20 -7.07 -19.16
CA ALA A 610 -4.42 -7.86 -19.12
C ALA A 610 -5.64 -7.00 -18.79
N LEU A 611 -5.56 -6.10 -17.81
CA LEU A 611 -6.67 -5.22 -17.44
C LEU A 611 -7.02 -4.26 -18.59
N GLN A 612 -6.02 -3.58 -19.16
CA GLN A 612 -6.24 -2.65 -20.27
C GLN A 612 -6.84 -3.34 -21.50
N MET A 613 -6.34 -4.54 -21.85
CA MET A 613 -6.90 -5.32 -22.96
C MET A 613 -8.29 -5.88 -22.63
N ALA A 614 -8.56 -6.23 -21.38
CA ALA A 614 -9.88 -6.71 -20.96
C ALA A 614 -10.95 -5.60 -21.04
N ILE A 615 -10.62 -4.37 -20.64
CA ILE A 615 -11.49 -3.19 -20.80
C ILE A 615 -11.79 -2.95 -22.28
N ALA A 616 -10.75 -2.94 -23.13
CA ALA A 616 -10.90 -2.78 -24.57
C ALA A 616 -11.76 -3.89 -25.21
N ALA A 617 -11.56 -5.13 -24.77
CA ALA A 617 -12.31 -6.28 -25.26
C ALA A 617 -13.77 -6.28 -24.79
N GLU A 618 -14.05 -5.90 -23.53
CA GLU A 618 -15.41 -5.86 -22.99
C GLU A 618 -16.33 -4.97 -23.81
N GLY A 619 -15.84 -3.81 -24.27
CA GLY A 619 -16.59 -2.90 -25.16
C GLY A 619 -16.98 -3.51 -26.51
N ARG A 620 -16.30 -4.56 -26.98
CA ARG A 620 -16.61 -5.28 -28.23
C ARG A 620 -17.32 -6.62 -28.03
N TYR A 621 -17.19 -7.22 -26.84
CA TYR A 621 -17.75 -8.52 -26.49
C TYR A 621 -18.58 -8.48 -25.19
N PRO A 622 -19.61 -7.61 -25.08
CA PRO A 622 -20.28 -7.32 -23.80
C PRO A 622 -21.00 -8.53 -23.18
N ALA A 623 -21.38 -9.53 -23.99
CA ALA A 623 -22.02 -10.76 -23.53
C ALA A 623 -21.02 -11.84 -23.03
N ASN A 624 -19.70 -11.64 -23.23
CA ASN A 624 -18.71 -12.66 -22.89
C ASN A 624 -18.29 -12.58 -21.42
N GLN A 625 -18.90 -13.43 -20.59
CA GLN A 625 -18.65 -13.51 -19.15
C GLN A 625 -17.20 -13.90 -18.79
N LYS A 626 -16.47 -14.61 -19.67
CA LYS A 626 -15.07 -14.97 -19.40
C LYS A 626 -14.18 -13.73 -19.42
N ILE A 627 -14.41 -12.81 -20.34
CA ILE A 627 -13.66 -11.55 -20.43
C ILE A 627 -13.93 -10.71 -19.17
N LYS A 628 -15.18 -10.57 -18.75
CA LYS A 628 -15.55 -9.87 -17.50
C LYS A 628 -14.85 -10.46 -16.28
N ARG A 629 -14.92 -11.79 -16.12
CA ARG A 629 -14.23 -12.47 -15.02
C ARG A 629 -12.71 -12.31 -15.06
N LEU A 630 -12.11 -12.26 -16.24
CA LEU A 630 -10.66 -12.04 -16.40
C LEU A 630 -10.27 -10.58 -16.08
N LYS A 631 -11.12 -9.60 -16.45
CA LYS A 631 -10.98 -8.20 -16.04
C LYS A 631 -10.92 -8.09 -14.51
N GLU A 632 -11.87 -8.72 -13.82
CA GLU A 632 -11.87 -8.78 -12.36
C GLU A 632 -10.61 -9.41 -11.78
N VAL A 633 -10.14 -10.54 -12.34
CA VAL A 633 -8.93 -11.21 -11.83
C VAL A 633 -7.69 -10.33 -12.00
N ALA A 634 -7.56 -9.65 -13.14
CA ALA A 634 -6.43 -8.73 -13.36
C ALA A 634 -6.51 -7.54 -12.39
N ALA A 635 -7.68 -6.93 -12.23
CA ALA A 635 -7.87 -5.82 -11.29
C ALA A 635 -7.67 -6.24 -9.83
N ASP A 636 -8.17 -7.39 -9.39
CA ASP A 636 -7.98 -7.88 -8.01
C ASP A 636 -6.49 -8.10 -7.69
N ARG A 637 -5.70 -8.59 -8.66
CA ARG A 637 -4.23 -8.70 -8.53
C ARG A 637 -3.55 -7.34 -8.42
N LEU A 638 -3.97 -6.37 -9.23
CA LEU A 638 -3.44 -5.01 -9.19
C LEU A 638 -3.81 -4.32 -7.86
N ARG A 639 -5.06 -4.47 -7.38
CA ARG A 639 -5.51 -3.97 -6.07
C ARG A 639 -4.65 -4.56 -4.94
N SER A 640 -4.44 -5.87 -4.95
CA SER A 640 -3.58 -6.53 -3.94
C SER A 640 -2.13 -6.03 -3.98
N SER A 641 -1.62 -5.64 -5.14
CA SER A 641 -0.25 -5.12 -5.27
C SER A 641 -0.10 -3.70 -4.70
N VAL A 642 -1.17 -2.90 -4.73
CA VAL A 642 -1.11 -1.47 -4.37
C VAL A 642 -1.74 -1.10 -3.03
N GLN A 643 -2.33 -2.07 -2.33
CA GLN A 643 -3.15 -1.90 -1.11
C GLN A 643 -2.48 -1.20 0.09
N PHE A 644 -1.17 -0.92 0.02
CA PHE A 644 -0.41 -0.20 1.06
C PHE A 644 0.11 1.17 0.60
N PHE A 645 0.17 1.42 -0.71
CA PHE A 645 0.93 2.57 -1.26
C PHE A 645 0.09 3.46 -2.14
N ASP A 646 -0.90 2.90 -2.84
CA ASP A 646 -1.63 3.61 -3.87
C ASP A 646 -3.14 3.58 -3.64
N PRO A 647 -3.66 4.47 -2.76
CA PRO A 647 -5.09 4.60 -2.49
C PRO A 647 -5.89 4.87 -3.77
N PHE A 648 -5.34 5.70 -4.66
CA PHE A 648 -6.00 6.11 -5.91
C PHE A 648 -6.11 4.96 -6.91
N LYS A 649 -5.01 4.26 -7.19
CA LYS A 649 -5.07 3.04 -8.01
C LYS A 649 -5.98 2.00 -7.38
N PHE A 650 -5.91 1.83 -6.05
CA PHE A 650 -6.76 0.87 -5.34
C PHE A 650 -8.25 1.17 -5.57
N VAL A 651 -8.71 2.41 -5.35
CA VAL A 651 -10.12 2.77 -5.56
C VAL A 651 -10.50 2.72 -7.03
N THR A 652 -9.64 3.16 -7.96
CA THR A 652 -9.93 3.12 -9.39
C THR A 652 -10.08 1.71 -9.92
N TYR A 653 -9.18 0.79 -9.54
CA TYR A 653 -9.34 -0.61 -9.90
C TYR A 653 -10.60 -1.22 -9.30
N THR A 654 -10.99 -0.78 -8.11
CA THR A 654 -12.20 -1.20 -7.42
C THR A 654 -13.46 -0.73 -8.17
N GLU A 655 -13.49 0.53 -8.62
CA GLU A 655 -14.60 1.10 -9.39
C GLU A 655 -14.69 0.55 -10.82
N ILE A 656 -13.55 0.30 -11.50
CA ILE A 656 -13.49 -0.32 -12.85
C ILE A 656 -14.18 -1.69 -12.92
N ILE A 657 -14.17 -2.42 -11.79
CA ILE A 657 -14.79 -3.74 -11.68
C ILE A 657 -16.08 -3.73 -10.86
N GLU A 658 -16.55 -2.55 -10.45
CA GLU A 658 -17.79 -2.33 -9.69
C GLU A 658 -17.85 -3.17 -8.40
N LYS A 659 -16.71 -3.40 -7.75
CA LYS A 659 -16.64 -4.09 -6.47
C LYS A 659 -16.49 -3.08 -5.34
N GLU A 660 -16.83 -3.48 -4.13
CA GLU A 660 -16.51 -2.71 -2.92
C GLU A 660 -15.45 -3.48 -2.11
N HIS A 661 -14.76 -2.78 -1.22
CA HIS A 661 -13.84 -3.35 -0.25
C HIS A 661 -14.21 -2.81 1.12
N HIS A 662 -15.04 -3.55 1.86
CA HIS A 662 -15.57 -3.03 3.12
C HIS A 662 -14.49 -2.98 4.20
N PRO A 663 -14.60 -2.03 5.15
CA PRO A 663 -13.75 -2.02 6.34
C PRO A 663 -13.96 -3.28 7.18
N ILE A 664 -12.95 -3.62 7.97
CA ILE A 664 -12.99 -4.67 8.99
C ILE A 664 -13.94 -4.22 10.11
N SER A 665 -14.93 -5.06 10.43
CA SER A 665 -15.85 -4.81 11.56
C SER A 665 -15.13 -5.04 12.89
N ARG A 666 -15.47 -4.26 13.91
CA ARG A 666 -15.04 -4.51 15.31
C ARG A 666 -16.01 -5.38 16.11
N LYS A 667 -17.17 -5.71 15.55
CA LYS A 667 -18.26 -6.43 16.22
C LYS A 667 -18.70 -7.64 15.41
#